data_AF-A0A517WNA4-F1
#
_entry.id   AF-A0A517WNA4-F1
#
_cell.length_a   1.000
_cell.length_b   1.000
_cell.length_c   1.000
_cell.angle_alpha   90.00
_cell.angle_beta   90.00
_cell.angle_gamma   90.00
#
_symmetry.space_group_name_H-M   'P 1'
#
loop_
_entity.id
_entity.type
_entity.pdbx_description
1 polymer ?
#
loop_
_entity_poly.entity_id
_entity_poly.type
_entity_poly.pdbx_seq_one_letter_code
_entity_poly.pdbx_strand_id
1 'polypeptide(L)'
;MNKQGILERAVLFTCGILAIIYSVIVLGFVTTSPDLRLRAMLDSVEAGPGQSVPAGIEIKATPGIEKTGSAPAPKATDILTKIGNEPIRTFLDFSQTLNELRSIDLPPGGQLQPNSDPSELDVPFMVEIQDSGRYIKIEYWSTEQKLARSAWIKIQSIPAADVAISLLWFSLEIVILAIGAFAFWMRPFDRTTRIFFIMGTITLVAFIGGYNWWIIAGTLALNVPFVIAAVLIPAITLHFFITYPRVIPWLAQHPIGLLRTVYSIPVATTLLLVGCLTYLWSTSNIGDNESTPIEYPQHVIQVVYVLRWTVYAYISIAGLYYLATLAALFYGYLKSQNAYERNQLKWIALAGLISTIPVGYSLYLAEFDRTQFALGGAGIPMFLASVSFMVAFVVGIIRYRLMLIEQIISRGMLFYVVSAGISIVYATVISLGSLLGTQLNRAPSTNQAVSVFLVMLLAISLLLWSRDRIQRFIDRRFFRQKYQLDKALKRMNRAVGRLGDQRSIADRMLTSCREVLQVKNAAIYLLNPDRTQFELLTGFQIENAPSTVPCNSELLEALEGELAFQRIATGLLKEVSPAQHLLRLLGFDFIYNLELDGEFAGFVALGQRVSGSPYSAEDLTFLNAMGQITSIALHSTKIHQDLRRLNEEMRIKVEKIDDQRRLVSILQSELTNSQEISERSATTHDIQRGLIKGNSPAIRAVMETVRKVANSESTVFIRGESGTGKELLAQAVHENSGRRESPLVRVNCAALSPSLLESELFGHKKGAFTGAHEDRIGRFEMAHGGTLFLDEIGDISLDTQVKLLRVLQERAFERVGGSETIHVDVRLITATHQNLEKRINEGLFREDLYYRLNVISITLPPLRERREDIFELAFYFLQRTAHRIGKRITHIDPDAIEVLERAHWPGNIRQLENVIERAVVLAEEEVITLKDLPADLIEGKKRLPTRVIETKPVVSETTRRLPLSDVEVITFPGSQNQLDDNLSEPEKLRMALSECRGNKAQAARMLGMPRSTYFSKLKKYGIS
;
A
#
# COMPACT_ATOMS: atom_id res chain seq x y z
N MET A 1 -12.30 15.34 16.43
CA MET A 1 -13.01 14.09 16.04
C MET A 1 -14.08 13.79 17.08
N ASN A 2 -15.32 13.53 16.66
CA ASN A 2 -16.50 13.45 17.55
C ASN A 2 -16.62 12.05 18.22
N LYS A 3 -16.80 11.98 19.55
CA LYS A 3 -16.88 10.70 20.32
C LYS A 3 -17.97 9.74 19.80
N GLN A 4 -19.10 10.26 19.33
CA GLN A 4 -20.20 9.46 18.75
C GLN A 4 -19.78 8.68 17.51
N GLY A 5 -18.94 9.27 16.65
CA GLY A 5 -18.50 8.61 15.42
C GLY A 5 -17.52 7.45 15.64
N ILE A 6 -16.88 7.36 16.82
CA ILE A 6 -15.99 6.23 17.18
C ILE A 6 -16.82 5.06 17.70
N LEU A 7 -17.83 5.33 18.54
CA LEU A 7 -18.72 4.31 19.10
C LEU A 7 -19.52 3.60 17.99
N GLU A 8 -20.12 4.36 17.05
CA GLU A 8 -20.86 3.77 15.92
C GLU A 8 -19.98 2.86 15.04
N ARG A 9 -18.71 3.22 14.84
CA ARG A 9 -17.76 2.39 14.09
C ARG A 9 -17.49 1.09 14.81
N ALA A 10 -17.18 1.16 16.11
CA ALA A 10 -16.91 -0.03 16.92
C ALA A 10 -18.10 -0.99 16.87
N VAL A 11 -19.32 -0.50 17.04
CA VAL A 11 -20.55 -1.31 16.98
C VAL A 11 -20.71 -2.02 15.63
N LEU A 12 -20.56 -1.31 14.52
CA LEU A 12 -20.73 -1.92 13.20
C LEU A 12 -19.65 -2.96 12.89
N PHE A 13 -18.38 -2.68 13.22
CA PHE A 13 -17.32 -3.67 13.06
C PHE A 13 -17.54 -4.89 13.96
N THR A 14 -18.02 -4.71 15.19
CA THR A 14 -18.39 -5.84 16.04
C THR A 14 -19.52 -6.67 15.45
N CYS A 15 -20.54 -6.05 14.84
CA CYS A 15 -21.60 -6.79 14.14
C CYS A 15 -21.05 -7.60 12.95
N GLY A 16 -20.12 -7.03 12.17
CA GLY A 16 -19.46 -7.75 11.08
C GLY A 16 -18.65 -8.96 11.55
N ILE A 17 -17.94 -8.83 12.67
CA ILE A 17 -17.19 -9.94 13.28
C ILE A 17 -18.14 -11.01 13.82
N LEU A 18 -19.22 -10.60 14.52
CA LEU A 18 -20.23 -11.53 15.03
C LEU A 18 -20.91 -12.31 13.90
N ALA A 19 -21.17 -11.68 12.75
CA ALA A 19 -21.70 -12.37 11.58
C ALA A 19 -20.75 -13.45 11.06
N ILE A 20 -19.44 -13.17 10.98
CA ILE A 20 -18.43 -14.17 10.59
C ILE A 20 -18.38 -15.32 11.61
N ILE A 21 -18.40 -15.01 12.91
CA ILE A 21 -18.41 -16.02 13.98
C ILE A 21 -19.64 -16.91 13.86
N TYR A 22 -20.82 -16.30 13.70
CA TYR A 22 -22.08 -17.03 13.48
C TYR A 22 -21.96 -17.98 12.29
N SER A 23 -21.46 -17.51 11.14
CA SER A 23 -21.30 -18.33 9.95
C SER A 23 -20.37 -19.51 10.15
N VAL A 24 -19.25 -19.32 10.87
CA VAL A 24 -18.32 -20.40 11.20
C VAL A 24 -18.96 -21.41 12.16
N ILE A 25 -19.71 -20.94 13.17
CA ILE A 25 -20.44 -21.82 14.09
C ILE A 25 -21.48 -22.65 13.32
N VAL A 26 -22.25 -22.05 12.41
CA VAL A 26 -23.21 -22.78 11.58
C VAL A 26 -22.53 -23.83 10.71
N LEU A 27 -21.42 -23.50 10.04
CA LEU A 27 -20.68 -24.47 9.23
C LEU A 27 -20.11 -25.62 10.08
N GLY A 28 -19.58 -25.31 11.26
CA GLY A 28 -19.13 -26.32 12.23
C GLY A 28 -20.28 -27.19 12.74
N PHE A 29 -21.44 -26.60 12.99
CA PHE A 29 -22.65 -27.30 13.40
C PHE A 29 -23.13 -28.25 12.29
N VAL A 30 -23.21 -27.77 11.05
CA VAL A 30 -23.60 -28.56 9.86
C VAL A 30 -22.66 -29.76 9.67
N THR A 31 -21.35 -29.54 9.65
CA THR A 31 -20.37 -30.62 9.40
C THR A 31 -20.37 -31.72 10.46
N THR A 32 -20.85 -31.42 11.66
CA THR A 32 -20.90 -32.36 12.79
C THR A 32 -22.30 -32.90 13.07
N SER A 33 -23.32 -32.47 12.32
CA SER A 33 -24.70 -32.90 12.52
C SER A 33 -24.95 -34.30 11.93
N PRO A 34 -25.58 -35.21 12.69
CA PRO A 34 -26.04 -36.49 12.16
C PRO A 34 -27.19 -36.28 11.17
N ASP A 35 -27.23 -37.08 10.10
CA ASP A 35 -28.30 -37.06 9.10
C ASP A 35 -28.83 -38.48 8.88
N LEU A 36 -30.15 -38.65 9.00
CA LEU A 36 -30.86 -39.90 8.71
C LEU A 36 -31.29 -40.01 7.24
N ARG A 37 -31.00 -38.99 6.42
CA ARG A 37 -31.47 -38.87 5.03
C ARG A 37 -32.99 -38.89 4.88
N LEU A 38 -33.69 -38.51 5.94
CA LEU A 38 -35.12 -38.26 5.93
C LEU A 38 -35.32 -36.75 5.76
N ARG A 39 -36.16 -36.36 4.80
CA ARG A 39 -36.57 -34.97 4.62
C ARG A 39 -38.07 -34.86 4.85
N ALA A 40 -38.41 -34.01 5.80
CA ALA A 40 -39.77 -33.77 6.28
C ALA A 40 -40.09 -32.28 6.18
N MET A 41 -41.38 -31.92 6.21
CA MET A 41 -41.85 -30.53 6.20
C MET A 41 -42.57 -30.19 7.49
N LEU A 42 -42.87 -28.89 7.66
CA LEU A 42 -43.69 -28.34 8.74
C LEU A 42 -45.16 -28.84 8.73
N ASP A 43 -45.50 -29.79 7.86
CA ASP A 43 -46.83 -30.36 7.69
C ASP A 43 -46.91 -31.66 8.50
N SER A 44 -47.86 -31.74 9.42
CA SER A 44 -48.18 -32.97 10.16
C SER A 44 -49.45 -33.59 9.60
N VAL A 45 -49.51 -34.93 9.62
CA VAL A 45 -50.71 -35.69 9.29
C VAL A 45 -51.47 -35.90 10.59
N GLU A 46 -52.64 -35.28 10.72
CA GLU A 46 -53.54 -35.48 11.84
C GLU A 46 -54.31 -36.80 11.70
N ALA A 47 -54.45 -37.54 12.78
CA ALA A 47 -55.33 -38.71 12.82
C ALA A 47 -56.79 -38.22 12.92
N GLY A 48 -57.54 -38.31 11.82
CA GLY A 48 -58.98 -38.00 11.83
C GLY A 48 -59.78 -39.00 12.67
N PRO A 49 -60.89 -38.60 13.32
CA PRO A 49 -61.74 -39.52 14.06
C PRO A 49 -62.29 -40.61 13.12
N GLY A 50 -61.89 -41.87 13.36
CA GLY A 50 -62.31 -43.03 12.57
C GLY A 50 -61.41 -43.40 11.38
N GLN A 51 -60.26 -42.74 11.18
CA GLN A 51 -59.28 -43.13 10.15
C GLN A 51 -58.16 -44.00 10.74
N SER A 52 -57.72 -45.02 10.00
CA SER A 52 -56.65 -45.96 10.41
C SER A 52 -55.23 -45.42 10.21
N VAL A 53 -55.08 -44.11 9.94
CA VAL A 53 -53.80 -43.48 9.67
C VAL A 53 -53.24 -42.88 10.98
N PRO A 54 -52.05 -43.28 11.43
CA PRO A 54 -51.46 -42.75 12.65
C PRO A 54 -51.01 -41.29 12.47
N ALA A 55 -51.05 -40.52 13.56
CA ALA A 55 -50.48 -39.18 13.59
C ALA A 55 -48.95 -39.24 13.43
N GLY A 56 -48.41 -38.36 12.59
CA GLY A 56 -46.97 -38.30 12.33
C GLY A 56 -46.62 -37.30 11.24
N ILE A 57 -45.39 -37.37 10.73
CA ILE A 57 -44.91 -36.45 9.70
C ILE A 57 -44.71 -37.19 8.38
N GLU A 58 -45.22 -36.61 7.30
CA GLU A 58 -45.02 -37.16 5.97
C GLU A 58 -43.56 -36.99 5.52
N ILE A 59 -42.94 -38.09 5.11
CA ILE A 59 -41.61 -38.11 4.52
C ILE A 59 -41.73 -37.62 3.08
N LYS A 60 -41.09 -36.50 2.77
CA LYS A 60 -41.13 -35.89 1.43
C LYS A 60 -40.02 -36.39 0.51
N ALA A 61 -38.86 -36.73 1.07
CA ALA A 61 -37.75 -37.31 0.29
C ALA A 61 -36.83 -38.17 1.17
N THR A 62 -36.20 -39.17 0.54
CA THR A 62 -35.28 -40.12 1.18
C THR A 62 -33.93 -40.23 0.44
N PRO A 63 -33.17 -39.13 0.28
CA PRO A 63 -31.96 -39.12 -0.57
C PRO A 63 -30.83 -39.99 0.00
N GLY A 64 -30.60 -41.16 -0.58
CA GLY A 64 -29.45 -42.01 -0.24
C GLY A 64 -29.53 -42.65 1.16
N ILE A 65 -30.74 -43.01 1.61
CA ILE A 65 -30.92 -43.80 2.83
C ILE A 65 -30.13 -45.11 2.75
N GLU A 66 -29.26 -45.34 3.73
CA GLU A 66 -28.67 -46.66 3.98
C GLU A 66 -29.44 -47.32 5.12
N LYS A 67 -29.92 -48.55 4.88
CA LYS A 67 -30.61 -49.38 5.87
C LYS A 67 -29.85 -50.67 6.13
N THR A 68 -30.14 -51.30 7.26
CA THR A 68 -29.80 -52.71 7.51
C THR A 68 -31.05 -53.55 7.72
N GLY A 69 -30.94 -54.84 7.44
CA GLY A 69 -31.98 -55.85 7.56
C GLY A 69 -33.01 -55.94 6.43
N SER A 70 -33.94 -56.88 6.57
CA SER A 70 -34.88 -57.32 5.52
C SER A 70 -36.07 -56.36 5.30
N ALA A 71 -36.41 -55.53 6.29
CA ALA A 71 -37.50 -54.57 6.18
C ALA A 71 -37.23 -53.52 5.08
N PRO A 72 -38.24 -53.10 4.29
CA PRO A 72 -38.04 -52.06 3.28
C PRO A 72 -37.67 -50.72 3.91
N ALA A 73 -36.94 -49.88 3.17
CA ALA A 73 -36.69 -48.49 3.59
C ALA A 73 -38.01 -47.69 3.55
N PRO A 74 -38.15 -46.64 4.37
CA PRO A 74 -39.23 -45.69 4.19
C PRO A 74 -39.12 -45.01 2.82
N LYS A 75 -40.26 -44.80 2.17
CA LYS A 75 -40.37 -44.09 0.89
C LYS A 75 -40.91 -42.69 1.09
N ALA A 76 -40.78 -41.85 0.05
CA ALA A 76 -41.55 -40.61 -0.01
C ALA A 76 -43.05 -40.94 0.06
N THR A 77 -43.82 -40.13 0.78
CA THR A 77 -45.25 -40.30 1.15
C THR A 77 -45.53 -41.23 2.34
N ASP A 78 -44.55 -41.96 2.87
CA ASP A 78 -44.72 -42.69 4.14
C ASP A 78 -44.77 -41.72 5.32
N ILE A 79 -45.46 -42.10 6.41
CA ILE A 79 -45.62 -41.25 7.59
C ILE A 79 -44.66 -41.73 8.68
N LEU A 80 -43.71 -40.88 9.07
CA LEU A 80 -42.79 -41.13 10.18
C LEU A 80 -43.52 -40.94 11.51
N THR A 81 -43.49 -41.96 12.37
CA THR A 81 -44.20 -41.96 13.65
C THR A 81 -43.28 -42.02 14.86
N LYS A 82 -42.09 -42.65 14.76
CA LYS A 82 -41.07 -42.62 15.83
C LYS A 82 -39.63 -42.65 15.28
N ILE A 83 -38.71 -42.03 16.01
CA ILE A 83 -37.26 -42.21 15.87
C ILE A 83 -36.70 -42.67 17.22
N GLY A 84 -36.11 -43.86 17.27
CA GLY A 84 -35.68 -44.46 18.52
C GLY A 84 -36.88 -44.70 19.44
N ASN A 85 -36.83 -44.12 20.64
CA ASN A 85 -37.94 -44.13 21.59
C ASN A 85 -38.84 -42.89 21.50
N GLU A 86 -38.43 -41.87 20.74
CA GLU A 86 -39.11 -40.58 20.67
C GLU A 86 -40.27 -40.61 19.66
N PRO A 87 -41.51 -40.26 20.07
CA PRO A 87 -42.63 -40.13 19.16
C PRO A 87 -42.49 -38.86 18.30
N ILE A 88 -42.67 -39.01 16.99
CA ILE A 88 -42.57 -37.92 16.02
C ILE A 88 -43.99 -37.52 15.59
N ARG A 89 -44.49 -36.39 16.08
CA ARG A 89 -45.82 -35.87 15.73
C ARG A 89 -45.73 -34.58 14.91
N THR A 90 -44.77 -33.72 15.24
CA THR A 90 -44.55 -32.42 14.59
C THR A 90 -43.12 -32.28 14.07
N PHE A 91 -42.92 -31.41 13.09
CA PHE A 91 -41.58 -31.09 12.58
C PHE A 91 -40.59 -30.62 13.65
N LEU A 92 -41.10 -30.03 14.74
CA LEU A 92 -40.27 -29.64 15.88
C LEU A 92 -39.69 -30.88 16.57
N ASP A 93 -40.51 -31.89 16.85
CA ASP A 93 -40.09 -33.17 17.44
C ASP A 93 -39.02 -33.84 16.57
N PHE A 94 -39.25 -33.86 15.26
CA PHE A 94 -38.31 -34.42 14.29
C PHE A 94 -36.96 -33.69 14.31
N SER A 95 -36.98 -32.35 14.30
CA SER A 95 -35.75 -31.56 14.31
C SER A 95 -35.01 -31.62 15.65
N GLN A 96 -35.72 -31.71 16.77
CA GLN A 96 -35.14 -31.86 18.11
C GLN A 96 -34.52 -33.24 18.29
N THR A 97 -35.25 -34.30 17.93
CA THR A 97 -34.75 -35.68 18.00
C THR A 97 -33.45 -35.82 17.18
N LEU A 98 -33.40 -35.25 15.96
CA LEU A 98 -32.18 -35.23 15.16
C LEU A 98 -31.00 -34.51 15.83
N ASN A 99 -31.25 -33.42 16.58
CA ASN A 99 -30.21 -32.73 17.34
C ASN A 99 -29.73 -33.56 18.54
N GLU A 100 -30.64 -34.24 19.23
CA GLU A 100 -30.32 -35.09 20.38
C GLU A 100 -29.48 -36.32 19.99
N LEU A 101 -29.66 -36.85 18.76
CA LEU A 101 -28.81 -37.93 18.23
C LEU A 101 -27.31 -37.60 18.25
N ARG A 102 -26.95 -36.31 18.31
CA ARG A 102 -25.55 -35.88 18.42
C ARG A 102 -24.94 -36.21 19.79
N SER A 103 -25.73 -36.11 20.86
CA SER A 103 -25.28 -36.28 22.25
C SER A 103 -25.64 -37.64 22.86
N ILE A 104 -26.58 -38.39 22.27
CA ILE A 104 -26.98 -39.71 22.79
C ILE A 104 -25.77 -40.67 22.81
N ASP A 105 -25.52 -41.28 23.97
CA ASP A 105 -24.57 -42.39 24.17
C ASP A 105 -25.17 -43.71 23.69
N LEU A 106 -24.31 -44.66 23.34
CA LEU A 106 -24.77 -45.98 22.93
C LEU A 106 -25.42 -46.68 24.14
N PRO A 107 -26.68 -47.12 24.06
CA PRO A 107 -27.32 -47.84 25.14
C PRO A 107 -26.58 -49.16 25.44
N PRO A 108 -26.60 -49.65 26.70
CA PRO A 108 -25.96 -50.91 27.07
C PRO A 108 -26.52 -52.07 26.24
N GLY A 109 -25.63 -52.88 25.65
CA GLY A 109 -26.00 -53.94 24.70
C GLY A 109 -26.13 -53.50 23.23
N GLY A 110 -25.85 -52.23 22.92
CA GLY A 110 -25.93 -51.71 21.55
C GLY A 110 -24.74 -52.05 20.64
N GLN A 111 -23.65 -52.66 21.13
CA GLN A 111 -22.49 -53.01 20.30
C GLN A 111 -22.67 -54.39 19.66
N LEU A 112 -22.61 -54.45 18.32
CA LEU A 112 -22.83 -55.66 17.54
C LEU A 112 -21.59 -56.07 16.74
N GLN A 113 -21.42 -57.38 16.52
CA GLN A 113 -20.36 -57.92 15.69
C GLN A 113 -20.55 -57.58 14.20
N PRO A 114 -19.50 -57.62 13.36
CA PRO A 114 -19.62 -57.38 11.93
C PRO A 114 -20.66 -58.31 11.28
N ASN A 115 -21.44 -57.78 10.31
CA ASN A 115 -22.52 -58.48 9.60
C ASN A 115 -23.73 -58.92 10.45
N SER A 116 -23.86 -58.46 11.70
CA SER A 116 -25.06 -58.71 12.52
C SER A 116 -26.26 -57.93 11.97
N ASP A 117 -27.43 -58.57 11.88
CA ASP A 117 -28.69 -57.90 11.56
C ASP A 117 -29.45 -57.54 12.85
N PRO A 118 -29.57 -56.25 13.22
CA PRO A 118 -30.28 -55.83 14.42
C PRO A 118 -31.80 -56.06 14.33
N SER A 119 -32.36 -56.41 13.17
CA SER A 119 -33.77 -56.79 13.06
C SER A 119 -34.07 -58.22 13.53
N GLU A 120 -33.05 -59.07 13.66
CA GLU A 120 -33.16 -60.45 14.12
C GLU A 120 -32.75 -60.64 15.59
N LEU A 121 -32.27 -59.57 16.23
CA LEU A 121 -31.72 -59.58 17.59
C LEU A 121 -32.57 -58.72 18.53
N ASP A 122 -32.64 -59.07 19.82
CA ASP A 122 -33.28 -58.25 20.85
C ASP A 122 -32.28 -57.19 21.36
N VAL A 123 -32.20 -56.08 20.63
CA VAL A 123 -31.20 -55.03 20.80
C VAL A 123 -31.87 -53.67 21.08
N PRO A 124 -31.19 -52.77 21.82
CA PRO A 124 -31.75 -51.45 22.14
C PRO A 124 -31.95 -50.60 20.88
N PHE A 125 -32.79 -49.56 20.95
CA PHE A 125 -33.22 -48.72 19.81
C PHE A 125 -32.10 -48.09 18.97
N MET A 126 -30.88 -48.03 19.48
CA MET A 126 -29.67 -47.58 18.78
C MET A 126 -28.57 -48.62 18.96
N VAL A 127 -27.93 -48.99 17.84
CA VAL A 127 -26.85 -49.99 17.81
C VAL A 127 -25.65 -49.49 17.01
N GLU A 128 -24.46 -49.98 17.34
CA GLU A 128 -23.22 -49.76 16.59
C GLU A 128 -22.72 -51.11 16.10
N ILE A 129 -22.78 -51.31 14.79
CA ILE A 129 -22.25 -52.51 14.13
C ILE A 129 -20.77 -52.22 13.83
N GLN A 130 -19.90 -53.08 14.34
CA GLN A 130 -18.46 -52.99 14.11
C GLN A 130 -18.16 -52.91 12.59
N ASP A 131 -17.35 -51.93 12.18
CA ASP A 131 -17.01 -51.55 10.79
C ASP A 131 -18.14 -50.99 9.90
N SER A 132 -19.42 -51.10 10.30
CA SER A 132 -20.57 -50.63 9.50
C SER A 132 -21.20 -49.33 10.02
N GLY A 133 -20.89 -48.92 11.26
CA GLY A 133 -21.31 -47.66 11.88
C GLY A 133 -22.56 -47.77 12.75
N ARG A 134 -23.11 -46.62 13.15
CA ARG A 134 -24.27 -46.53 14.03
C ARG A 134 -25.59 -46.57 13.25
N TYR A 135 -26.56 -47.33 13.76
CA TYR A 135 -27.90 -47.45 13.24
C TYR A 135 -28.92 -47.11 14.32
N ILE A 136 -30.03 -46.50 13.92
CA ILE A 136 -31.17 -46.22 14.78
C ILE A 136 -32.43 -46.84 14.20
N LYS A 137 -33.26 -47.38 15.09
CA LYS A 137 -34.57 -47.91 14.74
C LYS A 137 -35.55 -46.75 14.51
N ILE A 138 -36.27 -46.77 13.40
CA ILE A 138 -37.38 -45.86 13.12
C ILE A 138 -38.67 -46.64 12.93
N GLU A 139 -39.81 -46.04 13.29
CA GLU A 139 -41.14 -46.56 13.02
C GLU A 139 -41.87 -45.63 12.05
N TYR A 140 -42.49 -46.22 11.03
CA TYR A 140 -43.21 -45.48 10.00
C TYR A 140 -44.44 -46.26 9.51
N TRP A 141 -45.45 -45.54 9.06
CA TRP A 141 -46.64 -46.09 8.42
C TRP A 141 -46.48 -46.06 6.90
N SER A 142 -46.51 -47.24 6.28
CA SER A 142 -46.43 -47.33 4.82
C SER A 142 -47.76 -46.96 4.20
N THR A 143 -47.81 -45.89 3.40
CA THR A 143 -49.05 -45.46 2.74
C THR A 143 -49.47 -46.38 1.61
N GLU A 144 -48.50 -46.96 0.88
CA GLU A 144 -48.77 -47.98 -0.15
C GLU A 144 -49.41 -49.25 0.44
N GLN A 145 -48.92 -49.70 1.61
CA GLN A 145 -49.30 -51.00 2.17
C GLN A 145 -50.26 -50.91 3.35
N LYS A 146 -50.57 -49.69 3.83
CA LYS A 146 -51.45 -49.40 4.98
C LYS A 146 -51.10 -50.21 6.23
N LEU A 147 -49.81 -50.33 6.54
CA LEU A 147 -49.30 -51.10 7.67
C LEU A 147 -48.15 -50.34 8.36
N ALA A 148 -48.05 -50.49 9.68
CA ALA A 148 -46.92 -50.00 10.45
C ALA A 148 -45.69 -50.88 10.21
N ARG A 149 -44.54 -50.24 9.99
CA ARG A 149 -43.25 -50.89 9.76
C ARG A 149 -42.18 -50.26 10.62
N SER A 150 -41.11 -51.02 10.84
CA SER A 150 -39.88 -50.48 11.41
C SER A 150 -38.70 -50.79 10.50
N ALA A 151 -37.74 -49.89 10.48
CA ALA A 151 -36.50 -50.03 9.72
C ALA A 151 -35.31 -49.51 10.53
N TRP A 152 -34.15 -50.10 10.33
CA TRP A 152 -32.90 -49.64 10.93
C TRP A 152 -32.15 -48.76 9.93
N ILE A 153 -32.07 -47.47 10.21
CA ILE A 153 -31.42 -46.48 9.35
C ILE A 153 -30.05 -46.14 9.92
N LYS A 154 -29.05 -46.08 9.05
CA LYS A 154 -27.71 -45.66 9.41
C LYS A 154 -27.66 -44.17 9.73
N ILE A 155 -27.01 -43.81 10.82
CA ILE A 155 -26.69 -42.42 11.16
C ILE A 155 -25.49 -42.01 10.30
N GLN A 156 -25.71 -41.14 9.33
CA GLN A 156 -24.67 -40.70 8.39
C GLN A 156 -24.21 -39.27 8.70
N SER A 157 -23.03 -38.91 8.18
CA SER A 157 -22.64 -37.51 8.06
C SER A 157 -23.23 -36.89 6.78
N ILE A 158 -23.41 -35.58 6.80
CA ILE A 158 -23.80 -34.82 5.61
C ILE A 158 -22.75 -35.02 4.48
N PRO A 159 -23.18 -35.18 3.21
CA PRO A 159 -22.26 -35.27 2.08
C PRO A 159 -21.26 -34.13 2.03
N ALA A 160 -20.03 -34.47 1.64
CA ALA A 160 -19.01 -33.46 1.36
C ALA A 160 -19.45 -32.46 0.28
N ALA A 161 -20.30 -32.88 -0.68
CA ALA A 161 -20.81 -32.01 -1.74
C ALA A 161 -21.70 -30.86 -1.21
N ASP A 162 -22.61 -31.15 -0.27
CA ASP A 162 -23.52 -30.15 0.30
C ASP A 162 -22.76 -29.15 1.20
N VAL A 163 -21.77 -29.66 1.94
CA VAL A 163 -20.85 -28.84 2.74
C VAL A 163 -19.98 -27.97 1.81
N ALA A 164 -19.48 -28.51 0.69
CA ALA A 164 -18.66 -27.77 -0.26
C ALA A 164 -19.40 -26.56 -0.87
N ILE A 165 -20.69 -26.71 -1.17
CA ILE A 165 -21.53 -25.61 -1.67
C ILE A 165 -21.69 -24.52 -0.60
N SER A 166 -21.93 -24.89 0.66
CA SER A 166 -21.99 -23.93 1.77
C SER A 166 -20.70 -23.14 1.95
N LEU A 167 -19.55 -23.79 1.78
CA LEU A 167 -18.24 -23.15 1.87
C LEU A 167 -17.94 -22.23 0.70
N LEU A 168 -18.33 -22.64 -0.52
CA LEU A 168 -18.27 -21.78 -1.69
C LEU A 168 -19.06 -20.49 -1.44
N TRP A 169 -20.25 -20.61 -0.86
CA TRP A 169 -21.10 -19.46 -0.54
C TRP A 169 -20.49 -18.55 0.53
N PHE A 170 -20.00 -19.14 1.62
CA PHE A 170 -19.28 -18.40 2.66
C PHE A 170 -18.11 -17.61 2.08
N SER A 171 -17.35 -18.24 1.19
CA SER A 171 -16.21 -17.59 0.55
C SER A 171 -16.59 -16.44 -0.39
N LEU A 172 -17.76 -16.54 -1.02
CA LEU A 172 -18.29 -15.49 -1.89
C LEU A 172 -18.69 -14.26 -1.06
N GLU A 173 -19.48 -14.49 -0.01
CA GLU A 173 -20.04 -13.43 0.82
C GLU A 173 -18.97 -12.77 1.71
N ILE A 174 -17.94 -13.50 2.17
CA ILE A 174 -16.85 -12.90 2.96
C ILE A 174 -16.03 -11.90 2.14
N VAL A 175 -15.89 -12.12 0.83
CA VAL A 175 -15.22 -11.17 -0.08
C VAL A 175 -16.04 -9.89 -0.19
N ILE A 176 -17.37 -10.01 -0.34
CA ILE A 176 -18.27 -8.85 -0.40
C ILE A 176 -18.23 -8.07 0.92
N LEU A 177 -18.32 -8.78 2.05
CA LEU A 177 -18.24 -8.18 3.38
C LEU A 177 -16.91 -7.46 3.59
N ALA A 178 -15.79 -8.05 3.17
CA ALA A 178 -14.47 -7.43 3.27
C ALA A 178 -14.36 -6.15 2.43
N ILE A 179 -14.90 -6.16 1.21
CA ILE A 179 -14.98 -4.96 0.35
C ILE A 179 -15.84 -3.89 1.02
N GLY A 180 -16.97 -4.27 1.63
CA GLY A 180 -17.85 -3.35 2.35
C GLY A 180 -17.22 -2.77 3.61
N ALA A 181 -16.56 -3.61 4.41
CA ALA A 181 -15.81 -3.21 5.60
C ALA A 181 -14.71 -2.22 5.24
N PHE A 182 -14.00 -2.49 4.16
CA PHE A 182 -12.97 -1.61 3.62
C PHE A 182 -13.56 -0.26 3.17
N ALA A 183 -14.63 -0.28 2.37
CA ALA A 183 -15.28 0.94 1.91
C ALA A 183 -15.78 1.80 3.08
N PHE A 184 -16.37 1.17 4.10
CA PHE A 184 -16.83 1.83 5.32
C PHE A 184 -15.69 2.38 6.17
N TRP A 185 -14.58 1.63 6.33
CA TRP A 185 -13.39 2.10 7.03
C TRP A 185 -12.80 3.35 6.39
N MET A 186 -12.75 3.37 5.05
CA MET A 186 -12.16 4.47 4.29
C MET A 186 -13.08 5.69 4.20
N ARG A 187 -14.40 5.50 4.22
CA ARG A 187 -15.39 6.59 4.13
C ARG A 187 -16.42 6.49 5.27
N PRO A 188 -15.99 6.63 6.54
CA PRO A 188 -16.86 6.34 7.68
C PRO A 188 -18.04 7.31 7.83
N PHE A 189 -17.97 8.48 7.19
CA PHE A 189 -19.05 9.47 7.18
C PHE A 189 -19.95 9.36 5.93
N ASP A 190 -19.59 8.50 4.98
CA ASP A 190 -20.43 8.21 3.82
C ASP A 190 -21.52 7.20 4.20
N ARG A 191 -22.74 7.71 4.32
CA ARG A 191 -23.94 6.92 4.65
C ARG A 191 -24.12 5.72 3.72
N THR A 192 -23.69 5.83 2.46
CA THR A 192 -23.77 4.74 1.47
C THR A 192 -22.91 3.55 1.87
N THR A 193 -21.64 3.80 2.21
CA THR A 193 -20.70 2.72 2.56
C THR A 193 -21.10 2.02 3.85
N ARG A 194 -21.70 2.76 4.78
CA ARG A 194 -22.29 2.21 6.00
C ARG A 194 -23.45 1.26 5.70
N ILE A 195 -24.40 1.67 4.87
CA ILE A 195 -25.55 0.83 4.49
C ILE A 195 -25.07 -0.40 3.72
N PHE A 196 -24.07 -0.24 2.84
CA PHE A 196 -23.47 -1.35 2.09
C PHE A 196 -22.80 -2.38 3.01
N PHE A 197 -22.08 -1.94 4.04
CA PHE A 197 -21.46 -2.83 5.01
C PHE A 197 -22.50 -3.58 5.86
N ILE A 198 -23.58 -2.88 6.28
CA ILE A 198 -24.72 -3.51 6.98
C ILE A 198 -25.38 -4.56 6.09
N MET A 199 -25.61 -4.24 4.80
CA MET A 199 -26.16 -5.16 3.81
C MET A 199 -25.29 -6.42 3.71
N GLY A 200 -23.98 -6.27 3.50
CA GLY A 200 -23.05 -7.42 3.42
C GLY A 200 -22.99 -8.26 4.70
N THR A 201 -23.15 -7.63 5.88
CA THR A 201 -23.18 -8.33 7.17
C THR A 201 -24.42 -9.21 7.27
N ILE A 202 -25.57 -8.67 6.88
CA ILE A 202 -26.86 -9.35 6.97
C ILE A 202 -27.01 -10.42 5.88
N THR A 203 -26.50 -10.19 4.66
CA THR A 203 -26.49 -11.21 3.60
C THR A 203 -25.70 -12.43 4.03
N LEU A 204 -24.52 -12.26 4.62
CA LEU A 204 -23.69 -13.36 5.10
C LEU A 204 -24.45 -14.29 6.09
N VAL A 205 -25.10 -13.71 7.10
CA VAL A 205 -25.86 -14.47 8.11
C VAL A 205 -27.04 -15.20 7.47
N ALA A 206 -27.81 -14.51 6.64
CA ALA A 206 -29.02 -15.05 6.06
C ALA A 206 -28.77 -16.14 5.02
N PHE A 207 -27.74 -16.01 4.18
CA PHE A 207 -27.45 -17.02 3.16
C PHE A 207 -26.89 -18.31 3.77
N ILE A 208 -26.00 -18.19 4.76
CA ILE A 208 -25.44 -19.38 5.42
C ILE A 208 -26.49 -20.08 6.27
N GLY A 209 -27.30 -19.31 7.00
CA GLY A 209 -28.43 -19.87 7.73
C GLY A 209 -29.49 -20.47 6.79
N GLY A 210 -29.79 -19.78 5.68
CA GLY A 210 -30.84 -20.17 4.74
C GLY A 210 -30.51 -21.40 3.93
N TYR A 211 -29.25 -21.57 3.48
CA TYR A 211 -28.85 -22.81 2.82
C TYR A 211 -28.84 -23.99 3.79
N ASN A 212 -28.56 -23.77 5.08
CA ASN A 212 -28.45 -24.83 6.08
C ASN A 212 -29.67 -24.89 7.03
N TRP A 213 -30.80 -24.32 6.61
CA TRP A 213 -31.94 -24.06 7.49
C TRP A 213 -32.49 -25.34 8.13
N TRP A 214 -32.52 -26.46 7.39
CA TRP A 214 -33.07 -27.72 7.86
C TRP A 214 -32.26 -28.36 9.00
N ILE A 215 -31.01 -27.93 9.19
CA ILE A 215 -30.11 -28.42 10.23
C ILE A 215 -30.19 -27.50 11.45
N ILE A 216 -30.15 -26.19 11.22
CA ILE A 216 -30.16 -25.21 12.32
C ILE A 216 -31.56 -24.96 12.90
N ALA A 217 -32.63 -25.41 12.24
CA ALA A 217 -34.01 -25.18 12.65
C ALA A 217 -34.29 -25.55 14.11
N GLY A 218 -33.72 -26.66 14.59
CA GLY A 218 -33.91 -27.15 15.95
C GLY A 218 -33.08 -26.45 17.02
N THR A 219 -32.20 -25.52 16.66
CA THR A 219 -31.40 -24.74 17.63
C THR A 219 -31.80 -23.27 17.59
N LEU A 220 -32.53 -22.80 18.62
CA LEU A 220 -33.03 -21.42 18.69
C LEU A 220 -31.90 -20.38 18.54
N ALA A 221 -30.74 -20.61 19.17
CA ALA A 221 -29.59 -19.71 19.14
C ALA A 221 -29.01 -19.50 17.73
N LEU A 222 -29.14 -20.48 16.84
CA LEU A 222 -28.70 -20.38 15.44
C LEU A 222 -29.84 -19.91 14.53
N ASN A 223 -31.06 -20.34 14.80
CA ASN A 223 -32.22 -20.03 13.98
C ASN A 223 -32.65 -18.55 14.08
N VAL A 224 -32.63 -17.95 15.28
CA VAL A 224 -33.08 -16.56 15.48
C VAL A 224 -32.22 -15.54 14.69
N PRO A 225 -30.88 -15.55 14.74
CA PRO A 225 -30.06 -14.67 13.91
C PRO A 225 -30.32 -14.85 12.41
N PHE A 226 -30.51 -16.09 11.96
CA PHE A 226 -30.89 -16.38 10.58
C PHE A 226 -32.23 -15.73 10.20
N VAL A 227 -33.29 -15.91 10.99
CA VAL A 227 -34.61 -15.35 10.69
C VAL A 227 -34.58 -13.82 10.65
N ILE A 228 -33.91 -13.19 11.61
CA ILE A 228 -33.73 -11.73 11.63
C ILE A 228 -33.06 -11.26 10.34
N ALA A 229 -31.96 -11.92 9.94
CA ALA A 229 -31.21 -11.54 8.76
C ALA A 229 -32.01 -11.78 7.46
N ALA A 230 -32.62 -12.96 7.32
CA ALA A 230 -33.40 -13.35 6.14
C ALA A 230 -34.59 -12.42 5.90
N VAL A 231 -35.29 -12.02 6.97
CA VAL A 231 -36.38 -11.06 6.88
C VAL A 231 -35.86 -9.66 6.55
N LEU A 232 -34.73 -9.22 7.09
CA LEU A 232 -34.25 -7.86 6.85
C LEU A 232 -33.58 -7.63 5.48
N ILE A 233 -33.09 -8.68 4.79
CA ILE A 233 -32.39 -8.52 3.49
C ILE A 233 -33.18 -7.65 2.50
N PRO A 234 -34.44 -7.98 2.12
CA PRO A 234 -35.13 -7.29 1.04
C PRO A 234 -35.35 -5.80 1.32
N ALA A 235 -35.52 -5.44 2.59
CA ALA A 235 -35.70 -4.04 2.99
C ALA A 235 -34.38 -3.26 2.99
N ILE A 236 -33.28 -3.91 3.39
CA ILE A 236 -31.95 -3.27 3.41
C ILE A 236 -31.42 -3.09 2.00
N THR A 237 -31.62 -4.06 1.10
CA THR A 237 -31.25 -3.93 -0.31
C THR A 237 -32.04 -2.81 -0.97
N LEU A 238 -33.35 -2.71 -0.73
CA LEU A 238 -34.17 -1.60 -1.23
C LEU A 238 -33.69 -0.25 -0.67
N HIS A 239 -33.43 -0.16 0.64
CA HIS A 239 -32.92 1.06 1.27
C HIS A 239 -31.57 1.48 0.68
N PHE A 240 -30.67 0.54 0.40
CA PHE A 240 -29.40 0.81 -0.27
C PHE A 240 -29.62 1.44 -1.65
N PHE A 241 -30.45 0.84 -2.50
CA PHE A 241 -30.66 1.30 -3.88
C PHE A 241 -31.55 2.53 -4.03
N ILE A 242 -32.36 2.86 -3.02
CA ILE A 242 -33.05 4.16 -2.96
C ILE A 242 -32.08 5.28 -2.56
N THR A 243 -31.04 4.95 -1.80
CA THR A 243 -30.05 5.93 -1.30
C THR A 243 -28.88 6.11 -2.27
N TYR A 244 -28.49 5.06 -2.99
CA TYR A 244 -27.33 4.99 -3.87
C TYR A 244 -27.71 4.47 -5.27
N PRO A 245 -27.21 5.05 -6.37
CA PRO A 245 -26.14 6.08 -6.47
C PRO A 245 -26.59 7.52 -6.24
N ARG A 246 -27.89 7.79 -6.34
CA ARG A 246 -28.46 9.11 -6.13
C ARG A 246 -29.78 8.99 -5.39
N VAL A 247 -29.95 9.79 -4.35
CA VAL A 247 -31.20 9.84 -3.57
C VAL A 247 -32.33 10.31 -4.49
N ILE A 248 -33.43 9.56 -4.51
CA ILE A 248 -34.58 9.92 -5.33
C ILE A 248 -35.24 11.19 -4.73
N PRO A 249 -35.43 12.29 -5.48
CA PRO A 249 -35.76 13.61 -4.91
C PRO A 249 -37.03 13.67 -4.04
N TRP A 250 -38.10 12.98 -4.44
CA TRP A 250 -39.36 12.92 -3.67
C TRP A 250 -39.22 12.17 -2.32
N LEU A 251 -38.22 11.30 -2.21
CA LEU A 251 -37.94 10.43 -1.06
C LEU A 251 -36.96 11.11 -0.10
N ALA A 252 -36.21 12.10 -0.60
CA ALA A 252 -35.31 12.94 0.19
C ALA A 252 -36.06 13.94 1.09
N GLN A 253 -37.32 14.29 0.77
CA GLN A 253 -38.13 15.25 1.53
C GLN A 253 -38.59 14.70 2.89
N HIS A 254 -38.75 13.38 3.03
CA HIS A 254 -39.21 12.72 4.26
C HIS A 254 -38.38 11.47 4.60
N PRO A 255 -37.09 11.62 4.97
CA PRO A 255 -36.17 10.49 5.14
C PRO A 255 -36.59 9.54 6.26
N ILE A 256 -37.15 10.07 7.35
CA ILE A 256 -37.60 9.26 8.50
C ILE A 256 -38.90 8.51 8.17
N GLY A 257 -39.83 9.17 7.46
CA GLY A 257 -41.07 8.54 7.01
C GLY A 257 -40.80 7.35 6.11
N LEU A 258 -39.88 7.51 5.16
CA LEU A 258 -39.43 6.42 4.27
C LEU A 258 -38.80 5.25 5.03
N LEU A 259 -37.90 5.53 5.98
CA LEU A 259 -37.30 4.48 6.80
C LEU A 259 -38.36 3.72 7.60
N ARG A 260 -39.36 4.41 8.15
CA ARG A 260 -40.47 3.77 8.86
C ARG A 260 -41.30 2.90 7.92
N THR A 261 -41.60 3.32 6.70
CA THR A 261 -42.39 2.51 5.75
C THR A 261 -41.62 1.30 5.23
N VAL A 262 -40.33 1.44 4.93
CA VAL A 262 -39.50 0.35 4.40
C VAL A 262 -39.26 -0.75 5.43
N TYR A 263 -39.07 -0.39 6.71
CA TYR A 263 -38.70 -1.34 7.76
C TYR A 263 -39.86 -1.82 8.64
N SER A 264 -41.04 -1.18 8.63
CA SER A 264 -42.16 -1.57 9.50
C SER A 264 -42.62 -3.02 9.29
N ILE A 265 -42.81 -3.42 8.03
CA ILE A 265 -43.27 -4.77 7.66
C ILE A 265 -42.23 -5.84 8.05
N PRO A 266 -40.95 -5.72 7.65
CA PRO A 266 -39.90 -6.64 8.10
C PRO A 266 -39.81 -6.74 9.62
N VAL A 267 -39.79 -5.63 10.35
CA VAL A 267 -39.66 -5.63 11.82
C VAL A 267 -40.85 -6.31 12.48
N ALA A 268 -42.08 -6.01 12.06
CA ALA A 268 -43.28 -6.67 12.58
C ALA A 268 -43.25 -8.19 12.29
N THR A 269 -42.82 -8.57 11.10
CA THR A 269 -42.68 -9.99 10.70
C THR A 269 -41.61 -10.69 11.53
N THR A 270 -40.46 -10.06 11.76
CA THR A 270 -39.40 -10.61 12.62
C THR A 270 -39.89 -10.82 14.05
N LEU A 271 -40.59 -9.84 14.64
CA LEU A 271 -41.14 -9.97 15.99
C LEU A 271 -42.15 -11.13 16.08
N LEU A 272 -43.01 -11.28 15.07
CA LEU A 272 -43.96 -12.38 14.99
C LEU A 272 -43.26 -13.74 14.86
N LEU A 273 -42.33 -13.90 13.91
CA LEU A 273 -41.62 -15.16 13.68
C LEU A 273 -40.75 -15.56 14.88
N VAL A 274 -39.99 -14.62 15.46
CA VAL A 274 -39.18 -14.89 16.66
C VAL A 274 -40.07 -15.20 17.85
N GLY A 275 -41.21 -14.51 18.01
CA GLY A 275 -42.21 -14.82 19.02
C GLY A 275 -42.75 -16.25 18.89
N CYS A 276 -43.16 -16.65 17.68
CA CYS A 276 -43.60 -18.02 17.39
C CYS A 276 -42.51 -19.05 17.68
N LEU A 277 -41.27 -18.82 17.23
CA LEU A 277 -40.15 -19.75 17.47
C LEU A 277 -39.80 -19.88 18.96
N THR A 278 -39.80 -18.76 19.69
CA THR A 278 -39.52 -18.76 21.14
C THR A 278 -40.62 -19.46 21.91
N TYR A 279 -41.88 -19.27 21.51
CA TYR A 279 -43.02 -19.97 22.08
C TYR A 279 -42.92 -21.48 21.85
N LEU A 280 -42.68 -21.91 20.60
CA LEU A 280 -42.53 -23.31 20.24
C LEU A 280 -41.38 -23.99 21.00
N TRP A 281 -40.23 -23.32 21.09
CA TRP A 281 -39.08 -23.79 21.86
C TRP A 281 -39.36 -23.88 23.37
N SER A 282 -40.09 -22.91 23.93
CA SER A 282 -40.48 -22.96 25.33
C SER A 282 -41.46 -24.10 25.61
N THR A 283 -42.38 -24.40 24.68
CA THR A 283 -43.36 -25.47 24.88
C THR A 283 -42.78 -26.87 24.71
N SER A 284 -41.75 -27.04 23.88
CA SER A 284 -41.10 -28.35 23.71
C SER A 284 -40.20 -28.74 24.89
N ASN A 285 -39.56 -27.77 25.56
CA ASN A 285 -38.70 -28.04 26.74
C ASN A 285 -39.47 -28.29 28.05
N ILE A 286 -40.80 -28.15 28.07
CA ILE A 286 -41.63 -28.38 29.28
C ILE A 286 -41.97 -29.88 29.45
N GLY A 287 -41.60 -30.74 28.50
CA GLY A 287 -41.96 -32.16 28.42
C GLY A 287 -41.14 -33.17 29.25
N ASP A 288 -40.11 -32.73 30.00
CA ASP A 288 -39.21 -33.64 30.74
C ASP A 288 -39.84 -34.35 31.97
N ASN A 289 -41.13 -34.13 32.28
CA ASN A 289 -41.81 -34.85 33.36
C ASN A 289 -42.50 -36.11 32.81
N GLU A 290 -41.98 -37.25 33.27
CA GLU A 290 -42.40 -38.63 33.01
C GLU A 290 -43.90 -38.87 32.78
N SER A 291 -44.18 -39.77 31.81
CA SER A 291 -45.28 -40.75 31.80
C SER A 291 -46.66 -40.39 31.22
N THR A 292 -46.84 -39.30 30.48
CA THR A 292 -48.05 -39.12 29.65
C THR A 292 -47.72 -38.80 28.19
N PRO A 293 -48.35 -39.46 27.19
CA PRO A 293 -48.16 -39.10 25.80
C PRO A 293 -48.62 -37.66 25.60
N ILE A 294 -47.68 -36.75 25.30
CA ILE A 294 -47.94 -35.31 25.15
C ILE A 294 -48.86 -35.12 23.94
N GLU A 295 -50.17 -35.04 24.18
CA GLU A 295 -51.08 -34.39 23.24
C GLU A 295 -50.69 -32.91 23.24
N TYR A 296 -50.01 -32.49 22.18
CA TYR A 296 -49.73 -31.07 21.98
C TYR A 296 -51.07 -30.32 22.02
N PRO A 297 -51.20 -29.31 22.88
CA PRO A 297 -52.41 -28.51 22.90
C PRO A 297 -52.67 -27.90 21.52
N GLN A 298 -53.94 -27.75 21.14
CA GLN A 298 -54.35 -27.18 19.83
C GLN A 298 -53.65 -25.85 19.51
N HIS A 299 -53.28 -25.07 20.52
CA HIS A 299 -52.55 -23.82 20.34
C HIS A 299 -51.14 -24.00 19.74
N VAL A 300 -50.43 -25.10 20.00
CA VAL A 300 -49.09 -25.37 19.43
C VAL A 300 -49.20 -25.57 17.92
N ILE A 301 -50.18 -26.37 17.47
CA ILE A 301 -50.46 -26.61 16.06
C ILE A 301 -50.86 -25.31 15.36
N GLN A 302 -51.69 -24.49 16.01
CA GLN A 302 -52.06 -23.16 15.50
C GLN A 302 -50.83 -22.24 15.36
N VAL A 303 -49.89 -22.24 16.31
CA VAL A 303 -48.66 -21.44 16.20
C VAL A 303 -47.77 -21.93 15.05
N VAL A 304 -47.64 -23.24 14.82
CA VAL A 304 -46.92 -23.78 13.65
C VAL A 304 -47.61 -23.34 12.35
N TYR A 305 -48.94 -23.35 12.30
CA TYR A 305 -49.70 -22.87 11.16
C TYR A 305 -49.44 -21.37 10.88
N VAL A 306 -49.48 -20.53 11.93
CA VAL A 306 -49.20 -19.09 11.86
C VAL A 306 -47.76 -18.85 11.40
N LEU A 307 -46.79 -19.58 11.94
CA LEU A 307 -45.38 -19.51 11.55
C LEU A 307 -45.23 -19.78 10.04
N ARG A 308 -45.77 -20.91 9.57
CA ARG A 308 -45.70 -21.32 8.17
C ARG A 308 -46.34 -20.30 7.23
N TRP A 309 -47.55 -19.85 7.56
CA TRP A 309 -48.27 -18.87 6.73
C TRP A 309 -47.53 -17.53 6.68
N THR A 310 -46.97 -17.09 7.81
CA THR A 310 -46.16 -15.88 7.90
C THR A 310 -44.91 -15.96 7.03
N VAL A 311 -44.19 -17.10 7.04
CA VAL A 311 -43.01 -17.30 6.19
C VAL A 311 -43.36 -17.19 4.71
N TYR A 312 -44.40 -17.90 4.24
CA TYR A 312 -44.79 -17.85 2.83
C TYR A 312 -45.32 -16.46 2.41
N ALA A 313 -46.18 -15.84 3.23
CA ALA A 313 -46.66 -14.49 2.98
C ALA A 313 -45.49 -13.48 2.88
N TYR A 314 -44.47 -13.64 3.73
CA TYR A 314 -43.28 -12.79 3.68
C TYR A 314 -42.43 -13.02 2.44
N ILE A 315 -42.31 -14.26 1.94
CA ILE A 315 -41.61 -14.54 0.68
C ILE A 315 -42.28 -13.79 -0.48
N SER A 316 -43.61 -13.76 -0.55
CA SER A 316 -44.34 -12.97 -1.56
C SER A 316 -44.09 -11.47 -1.39
N ILE A 317 -44.09 -10.96 -0.16
CA ILE A 317 -43.74 -9.56 0.16
C ILE A 317 -42.30 -9.25 -0.26
N ALA A 318 -41.34 -10.13 0.00
CA ALA A 318 -39.95 -9.98 -0.42
C ALA A 318 -39.80 -9.87 -1.94
N GLY A 319 -40.65 -10.59 -2.70
CA GLY A 319 -40.79 -10.42 -4.15
C GLY A 319 -41.20 -8.99 -4.55
N LEU A 320 -42.12 -8.36 -3.81
CA LEU A 320 -42.49 -6.96 -4.03
C LEU A 320 -41.34 -5.99 -3.73
N TYR A 321 -40.58 -6.23 -2.66
CA TYR A 321 -39.35 -5.46 -2.36
C TYR A 321 -38.32 -5.59 -3.48
N TYR A 322 -38.16 -6.79 -4.04
CA TYR A 322 -37.27 -7.02 -5.18
C TYR A 322 -37.71 -6.24 -6.43
N LEU A 323 -39.00 -6.27 -6.77
CA LEU A 323 -39.55 -5.47 -7.87
C LEU A 323 -39.38 -3.96 -7.64
N ALA A 324 -39.63 -3.49 -6.41
CA ALA A 324 -39.39 -2.09 -6.03
C ALA A 324 -37.91 -1.71 -6.17
N THR A 325 -36.99 -2.63 -5.86
CA THR A 325 -35.54 -2.42 -6.01
C THR A 325 -35.16 -2.31 -7.49
N LEU A 326 -35.70 -3.17 -8.36
CA LEU A 326 -35.51 -3.08 -9.81
C LEU A 326 -36.08 -1.77 -10.38
N ALA A 327 -37.26 -1.36 -9.91
CA ALA A 327 -37.87 -0.09 -10.31
C ALA A 327 -37.01 1.11 -9.89
N ALA A 328 -36.46 1.10 -8.68
CA ALA A 328 -35.54 2.13 -8.21
C ALA A 328 -34.25 2.20 -9.06
N LEU A 329 -33.67 1.05 -9.39
CA LEU A 329 -32.51 0.94 -10.27
C LEU A 329 -32.79 1.47 -11.68
N PHE A 330 -33.93 1.11 -12.26
CA PHE A 330 -34.32 1.54 -13.60
C PHE A 330 -34.65 3.03 -13.65
N TYR A 331 -35.35 3.54 -12.64
CA TYR A 331 -35.59 4.97 -12.46
C TYR A 331 -34.27 5.74 -12.36
N GLY A 332 -33.33 5.26 -11.54
CA GLY A 332 -31.99 5.83 -11.41
C GLY A 332 -31.26 5.85 -12.74
N TYR A 333 -31.30 4.75 -13.50
CA TYR A 333 -30.68 4.65 -14.82
C TYR A 333 -31.28 5.66 -15.81
N LEU A 334 -32.60 5.79 -15.88
CA LEU A 334 -33.29 6.71 -16.79
C LEU A 334 -33.01 8.18 -16.47
N LYS A 335 -32.91 8.53 -15.18
CA LYS A 335 -32.74 9.92 -14.73
C LYS A 335 -31.29 10.35 -14.56
N SER A 336 -30.34 9.41 -14.60
CA SER A 336 -28.91 9.70 -14.49
C SER A 336 -28.38 10.48 -15.70
N GLN A 337 -27.89 11.70 -15.45
CA GLN A 337 -27.25 12.55 -16.47
C GLN A 337 -25.74 12.31 -16.56
N ASN A 338 -25.13 11.81 -15.47
CA ASN A 338 -23.71 11.47 -15.42
C ASN A 338 -23.47 10.12 -16.12
N ALA A 339 -22.61 10.10 -17.14
CA ALA A 339 -22.32 8.92 -17.95
C ALA A 339 -21.73 7.75 -17.13
N TYR A 340 -21.00 8.07 -16.04
CA TYR A 340 -20.42 7.05 -15.16
C TYR A 340 -21.47 6.39 -14.26
N GLU A 341 -22.28 7.18 -13.57
CA GLU A 341 -23.40 6.68 -12.75
C GLU A 341 -24.38 5.88 -13.60
N ARG A 342 -24.68 6.37 -14.81
CA ARG A 342 -25.56 5.68 -15.76
C ARG A 342 -25.00 4.32 -16.17
N ASN A 343 -23.71 4.23 -16.48
CA ASN A 343 -23.08 2.96 -16.82
C ASN A 343 -23.00 2.02 -15.62
N GLN A 344 -22.75 2.52 -14.41
CA GLN A 344 -22.76 1.70 -13.21
C GLN A 344 -24.16 1.14 -12.93
N LEU A 345 -25.19 1.99 -12.97
CA LEU A 345 -26.59 1.59 -12.84
C LEU A 345 -27.02 0.63 -13.93
N LYS A 346 -26.53 0.81 -15.16
CA LYS A 346 -26.81 -0.11 -16.27
C LYS A 346 -26.37 -1.54 -15.96
N TRP A 347 -25.16 -1.73 -15.45
CA TRP A 347 -24.65 -3.08 -15.15
C TRP A 347 -25.37 -3.71 -13.95
N ILE A 348 -25.67 -2.92 -12.92
CA ILE A 348 -26.41 -3.40 -11.75
C ILE A 348 -27.87 -3.73 -12.12
N ALA A 349 -28.53 -2.87 -12.91
CA ALA A 349 -29.88 -3.12 -13.40
C ALA A 349 -29.94 -4.33 -14.34
N LEU A 350 -28.93 -4.51 -15.21
CA LEU A 350 -28.81 -5.69 -16.06
C LEU A 350 -28.67 -6.97 -15.23
N ALA A 351 -27.84 -6.96 -14.20
CA ALA A 351 -27.68 -8.09 -13.31
C ALA A 351 -28.94 -8.39 -12.50
N GLY A 352 -29.67 -7.35 -12.07
CA GLY A 352 -31.00 -7.50 -11.49
C GLY A 352 -31.98 -8.13 -12.49
N LEU A 353 -32.00 -7.68 -13.74
CA LEU A 353 -32.87 -8.25 -14.77
C LEU A 353 -32.53 -9.73 -15.05
N ILE A 354 -31.25 -10.07 -15.12
CA ILE A 354 -30.79 -11.47 -15.25
C ILE A 354 -31.21 -12.29 -14.01
N SER A 355 -31.09 -11.72 -12.82
CA SER A 355 -31.44 -12.38 -11.55
C SER A 355 -32.94 -12.58 -11.37
N THR A 356 -33.78 -11.88 -12.12
CA THR A 356 -35.24 -12.10 -12.10
C THR A 356 -35.61 -13.52 -12.53
N ILE A 357 -34.82 -14.18 -13.38
CA ILE A 357 -35.06 -15.57 -13.79
C ILE A 357 -34.92 -16.53 -12.58
N PRO A 358 -33.76 -16.60 -11.90
CA PRO A 358 -33.62 -17.47 -10.73
C PRO A 358 -34.49 -17.05 -9.54
N VAL A 359 -34.70 -15.74 -9.32
CA VAL A 359 -35.61 -15.24 -8.26
C VAL A 359 -37.05 -15.62 -8.57
N GLY A 360 -37.50 -15.45 -9.81
CA GLY A 360 -38.83 -15.83 -10.27
C GLY A 360 -39.06 -17.34 -10.16
N TYR A 361 -38.06 -18.15 -10.51
CA TYR A 361 -38.13 -19.60 -10.31
C TYR A 361 -38.22 -19.98 -8.83
N SER A 362 -37.47 -19.30 -7.95
CA SER A 362 -37.53 -19.53 -6.50
C SER A 362 -38.89 -19.15 -5.91
N LEU A 363 -39.49 -18.05 -6.38
CA LEU A 363 -40.86 -17.63 -6.01
C LEU A 363 -41.91 -18.59 -6.56
N TYR A 364 -41.74 -19.08 -7.80
CA TYR A 364 -42.62 -20.10 -8.37
C TYR A 364 -42.61 -21.38 -7.53
N LEU A 365 -41.43 -21.85 -7.12
CA LEU A 365 -41.32 -22.98 -6.21
C LEU A 365 -42.00 -22.66 -4.87
N ALA A 366 -41.77 -21.50 -4.27
CA ALA A 366 -42.37 -21.14 -2.99
C ALA A 366 -43.92 -21.13 -3.03
N GLU A 367 -44.52 -20.72 -4.16
CA GLU A 367 -45.97 -20.57 -4.27
C GLU A 367 -46.68 -21.83 -4.80
N PHE A 368 -46.09 -22.50 -5.80
CA PHE A 368 -46.73 -23.59 -6.54
C PHE A 368 -46.16 -24.98 -6.24
N ASP A 369 -44.89 -25.08 -5.84
CA ASP A 369 -44.24 -26.34 -5.46
C ASP A 369 -43.47 -26.21 -4.14
N ARG A 370 -44.24 -25.97 -3.07
CA ARG A 370 -43.74 -25.79 -1.70
C ARG A 370 -42.85 -26.96 -1.26
N THR A 371 -43.10 -28.15 -1.83
CA THR A 371 -42.33 -29.36 -1.52
C THR A 371 -40.91 -29.23 -2.04
N GLN A 372 -40.72 -28.93 -3.33
CA GLN A 372 -39.38 -28.73 -3.87
C GLN A 372 -38.69 -27.50 -3.28
N PHE A 373 -39.45 -26.45 -2.94
CA PHE A 373 -38.90 -25.26 -2.29
C PHE A 373 -38.26 -25.59 -0.94
N ALA A 374 -38.99 -26.24 -0.02
CA ALA A 374 -38.46 -26.55 1.30
C ALA A 374 -37.32 -27.59 1.24
N LEU A 375 -37.31 -28.50 0.26
CA LEU A 375 -36.20 -29.43 0.05
C LEU A 375 -34.90 -28.76 -0.47
N GLY A 376 -34.88 -27.44 -0.63
CA GLY A 376 -33.70 -26.69 -1.07
C GLY A 376 -33.59 -26.51 -2.58
N GLY A 377 -34.67 -26.77 -3.34
CA GLY A 377 -34.71 -26.56 -4.80
C GLY A 377 -34.44 -25.12 -5.23
N ALA A 378 -34.67 -24.15 -4.34
CA ALA A 378 -34.32 -22.74 -4.56
C ALA A 378 -32.83 -22.41 -4.31
N GLY A 379 -32.02 -23.34 -3.78
CA GLY A 379 -30.63 -23.10 -3.40
C GLY A 379 -29.73 -22.68 -4.57
N ILE A 380 -29.66 -23.48 -5.64
CA ILE A 380 -28.84 -23.17 -6.84
C ILE A 380 -29.35 -21.91 -7.57
N PRO A 381 -30.66 -21.74 -7.82
CA PRO A 381 -31.18 -20.49 -8.37
C PRO A 381 -30.76 -19.25 -7.56
N MET A 382 -30.91 -19.29 -6.23
CA MET A 382 -30.50 -18.18 -5.37
C MET A 382 -29.00 -17.94 -5.37
N PHE A 383 -28.20 -18.98 -5.58
CA PHE A 383 -26.76 -18.86 -5.76
C PHE A 383 -26.44 -18.05 -7.02
N LEU A 384 -27.05 -18.42 -8.14
CA LEU A 384 -26.85 -17.73 -9.41
C LEU A 384 -27.29 -16.27 -9.35
N ALA A 385 -28.38 -15.98 -8.64
CA ALA A 385 -28.82 -14.62 -8.38
C ALA A 385 -27.76 -13.83 -7.57
N SER A 386 -27.25 -14.39 -6.46
CA SER A 386 -26.22 -13.74 -5.64
C SER A 386 -24.93 -13.50 -6.43
N VAL A 387 -24.45 -14.49 -7.19
CA VAL A 387 -23.24 -14.36 -8.04
C VAL A 387 -23.43 -13.26 -9.09
N SER A 388 -24.60 -13.18 -9.73
CA SER A 388 -24.91 -12.15 -10.72
C SER A 388 -24.81 -10.74 -10.11
N PHE A 389 -25.44 -10.54 -8.95
CA PHE A 389 -25.34 -9.27 -8.21
C PHE A 389 -23.90 -8.99 -7.79
N MET A 390 -23.18 -9.98 -7.24
CA MET A 390 -21.80 -9.81 -6.82
C MET A 390 -20.90 -9.37 -7.98
N VAL A 391 -20.97 -10.04 -9.13
CA VAL A 391 -20.17 -9.69 -10.31
C VAL A 391 -20.49 -8.26 -10.76
N ALA A 392 -21.76 -7.88 -10.77
CA ALA A 392 -22.17 -6.52 -11.13
C ALA A 392 -21.71 -5.47 -10.13
N PHE A 393 -21.74 -5.77 -8.83
CA PHE A 393 -21.22 -4.92 -7.77
C PHE A 393 -19.69 -4.76 -7.86
N VAL A 394 -18.97 -5.87 -8.03
CA VAL A 394 -17.52 -5.89 -8.18
C VAL A 394 -17.11 -5.10 -9.42
N VAL A 395 -17.76 -5.31 -10.57
CA VAL A 395 -17.52 -4.55 -11.81
C VAL A 395 -17.87 -3.07 -11.62
N GLY A 396 -18.98 -2.75 -10.95
CA GLY A 396 -19.41 -1.39 -10.64
C GLY A 396 -18.41 -0.64 -9.75
N ILE A 397 -17.95 -1.28 -8.68
CA ILE A 397 -16.99 -0.73 -7.70
C ILE A 397 -15.59 -0.59 -8.32
N ILE A 398 -15.11 -1.61 -9.06
CA ILE A 398 -13.76 -1.62 -9.66
C ILE A 398 -13.64 -0.59 -10.78
N ARG A 399 -14.68 -0.42 -11.60
CA ARG A 399 -14.61 0.37 -12.83
C ARG A 399 -14.94 1.87 -12.63
N TYR A 400 -15.68 2.24 -11.57
CA TYR A 400 -16.26 3.60 -11.45
C TYR A 400 -16.21 4.28 -10.05
N ARG A 401 -15.11 4.14 -9.30
CA ARG A 401 -14.77 4.97 -8.10
C ARG A 401 -15.63 4.79 -6.82
N LEU A 402 -15.83 3.56 -6.34
CA LEU A 402 -16.12 3.36 -4.90
C LEU A 402 -14.90 3.00 -4.05
N MET A 403 -13.79 2.63 -4.69
CA MET A 403 -12.53 2.48 -4.00
C MET A 403 -11.64 3.66 -4.41
N LEU A 404 -11.57 4.67 -3.53
CA LEU A 404 -10.44 5.58 -3.43
C LEU A 404 -9.19 4.73 -3.08
N ILE A 405 -8.76 3.89 -4.01
CA ILE A 405 -7.52 3.11 -3.90
C ILE A 405 -6.34 4.09 -3.89
N GLU A 406 -6.47 5.21 -4.59
CA GLU A 406 -5.34 6.09 -4.85
C GLU A 406 -5.09 7.15 -3.78
N GLN A 407 -6.06 7.44 -2.89
CA GLN A 407 -5.81 8.36 -1.77
C GLN A 407 -5.25 7.65 -0.51
N ILE A 408 -5.21 6.32 -0.44
CA ILE A 408 -4.87 5.59 0.81
C ILE A 408 -3.81 4.50 0.60
N ILE A 409 -2.96 4.66 -0.43
CA ILE A 409 -1.70 3.92 -0.55
C ILE A 409 -0.55 4.90 -0.25
N SER A 410 -0.66 5.59 0.89
CA SER A 410 0.53 5.97 1.63
C SER A 410 0.46 5.28 2.99
N ARG A 411 1.52 4.51 3.26
CA ARG A 411 1.79 3.68 4.46
C ARG A 411 1.20 2.28 4.41
N GLY A 412 2.09 1.28 4.40
CA GLY A 412 1.81 -0.15 4.48
C GLY A 412 1.00 -0.62 5.71
N MET A 413 0.44 0.28 6.50
CA MET A 413 -0.47 -0.02 7.61
C MET A 413 -1.75 -0.72 7.13
N LEU A 414 -2.28 -0.37 5.96
CA LEU A 414 -3.43 -1.06 5.37
C LEU A 414 -3.13 -2.55 5.08
N PHE A 415 -1.92 -2.81 4.58
CA PHE A 415 -1.41 -4.17 4.37
C PHE A 415 -1.30 -4.91 5.70
N TYR A 416 -0.77 -4.28 6.76
CA TYR A 416 -0.68 -4.90 8.09
C TYR A 416 -2.04 -5.11 8.75
N VAL A 417 -3.00 -4.19 8.60
CA VAL A 417 -4.35 -4.30 9.22
C VAL A 417 -5.19 -5.36 8.52
N VAL A 418 -5.16 -5.42 7.19
CA VAL A 418 -5.87 -6.48 6.44
C VAL A 418 -5.19 -7.84 6.67
N SER A 419 -3.86 -7.89 6.71
CA SER A 419 -3.11 -9.11 7.03
C SER A 419 -3.36 -9.56 8.48
N ALA A 420 -3.43 -8.64 9.44
CA ALA A 420 -3.74 -8.93 10.84
C ALA A 420 -5.20 -9.38 11.01
N GLY A 421 -6.15 -8.76 10.31
CA GLY A 421 -7.55 -9.19 10.30
C GLY A 421 -7.70 -10.62 9.76
N ILE A 422 -7.03 -10.93 8.64
CA ILE A 422 -6.99 -12.29 8.08
C ILE A 422 -6.29 -13.26 9.04
N SER A 423 -5.22 -12.83 9.72
CA SER A 423 -4.47 -13.66 10.68
C SER A 423 -5.25 -13.92 11.97
N ILE A 424 -6.08 -12.97 12.42
CA ILE A 424 -6.97 -13.13 13.56
C ILE A 424 -8.08 -14.12 13.19
N VAL A 425 -8.73 -13.96 12.03
CA VAL A 425 -9.73 -14.91 11.52
C VAL A 425 -9.12 -16.32 11.36
N TYR A 426 -7.88 -16.41 10.87
CA TYR A 426 -7.11 -17.65 10.81
C TYR A 426 -6.90 -18.28 12.19
N ALA A 427 -6.50 -17.48 13.20
CA ALA A 427 -6.31 -17.96 14.57
C ALA A 427 -7.63 -18.35 15.26
N THR A 428 -8.73 -17.64 15.03
CA THR A 428 -10.05 -18.01 15.59
C THR A 428 -10.61 -19.26 14.95
N VAL A 429 -10.46 -19.46 13.63
CA VAL A 429 -10.94 -20.69 12.97
C VAL A 429 -10.15 -21.91 13.44
N ILE A 430 -8.83 -21.79 13.60
CA ILE A 430 -7.98 -22.88 14.13
C ILE A 430 -8.29 -23.15 15.60
N SER A 431 -8.39 -22.10 16.42
CA SER A 431 -8.72 -22.21 17.84
C SER A 431 -10.09 -22.84 18.04
N LEU A 432 -11.12 -22.39 17.31
CA LEU A 432 -12.48 -22.92 17.41
C LEU A 432 -12.57 -24.35 16.87
N GLY A 433 -11.86 -24.69 15.78
CA GLY A 433 -11.76 -26.06 15.29
C GLY A 433 -11.08 -27.01 16.29
N SER A 434 -10.03 -26.54 16.97
CA SER A 434 -9.35 -27.28 18.04
C SER A 434 -10.20 -27.40 19.30
N LEU A 435 -10.99 -26.38 19.64
CA LEU A 435 -11.85 -26.35 20.84
C LEU A 435 -13.11 -27.22 20.64
N LEU A 436 -13.67 -27.23 19.42
CA LEU A 436 -14.74 -28.15 19.03
C LEU A 436 -14.25 -29.60 18.98
N GLY A 437 -13.02 -29.84 18.49
CA GLY A 437 -12.42 -31.18 18.48
C GLY A 437 -12.13 -31.74 19.87
N THR A 438 -11.81 -30.88 20.85
CA THR A 438 -11.53 -31.28 22.23
C THR A 438 -12.79 -31.43 23.10
N GLN A 439 -13.86 -30.66 22.84
CA GLN A 439 -15.13 -30.83 23.56
C GLN A 439 -15.96 -32.03 23.10
N LEU A 440 -15.73 -32.56 21.90
CA LEU A 440 -16.56 -33.64 21.36
C LEU A 440 -16.24 -35.05 21.89
N ASN A 441 -15.18 -35.24 22.69
CA ASN A 441 -14.80 -36.46 23.46
C ASN A 441 -15.11 -37.85 22.83
N ARG A 442 -15.22 -37.92 21.50
CA ARG A 442 -15.45 -39.10 20.68
C ARG A 442 -14.56 -38.93 19.46
N ALA A 443 -13.76 -39.94 19.15
CA ALA A 443 -12.93 -39.92 17.96
C ALA A 443 -13.83 -39.64 16.74
N PRO A 444 -13.63 -38.53 16.00
CA PRO A 444 -14.39 -38.29 14.78
C PRO A 444 -14.18 -39.48 13.84
N SER A 445 -15.26 -39.95 13.20
CA SER A 445 -15.11 -40.99 12.19
C SER A 445 -14.12 -40.51 11.12
N THR A 446 -13.35 -41.42 10.51
CA THR A 446 -12.26 -41.08 9.57
C THR A 446 -12.74 -40.09 8.48
N ASN A 447 -13.99 -40.22 8.06
CA ASN A 447 -14.62 -39.36 7.06
C ASN A 447 -14.93 -37.94 7.59
N GLN A 448 -15.31 -37.79 8.86
CA GLN A 448 -15.54 -36.49 9.51
C GLN A 448 -14.23 -35.74 9.76
N ALA A 449 -13.18 -36.45 10.17
CA ALA A 449 -11.85 -35.85 10.33
C ALA A 449 -11.28 -35.37 8.98
N VAL A 450 -11.44 -36.18 7.93
CA VAL A 450 -11.00 -35.82 6.57
C VAL A 450 -11.82 -34.66 6.01
N SER A 451 -13.14 -34.62 6.21
CA SER A 451 -13.97 -33.51 5.73
C SER A 451 -13.61 -32.21 6.44
N VAL A 452 -13.49 -32.19 7.76
CA VAL A 452 -13.06 -31.00 8.52
C VAL A 452 -11.66 -30.53 8.09
N PHE A 453 -10.72 -31.45 7.91
CA PHE A 453 -9.36 -31.13 7.45
C PHE A 453 -9.35 -30.56 6.02
N LEU A 454 -10.10 -31.16 5.09
CA LEU A 454 -10.21 -30.71 3.70
C LEU A 454 -10.86 -29.32 3.62
N VAL A 455 -11.90 -29.10 4.43
CA VAL A 455 -12.59 -27.80 4.56
C VAL A 455 -11.64 -26.74 5.10
N MET A 456 -10.87 -27.06 6.12
CA MET A 456 -9.86 -26.15 6.68
C MET A 456 -8.78 -25.83 5.65
N LEU A 457 -8.30 -26.85 4.90
CA LEU A 457 -7.26 -26.69 3.88
C LEU A 457 -7.74 -25.86 2.68
N LEU A 458 -8.98 -26.06 2.22
CA LEU A 458 -9.61 -25.26 1.16
C LEU A 458 -9.81 -23.80 1.60
N ALA A 459 -10.32 -23.58 2.82
CA ALA A 459 -10.46 -22.25 3.38
C ALA A 459 -9.10 -21.53 3.48
N ILE A 460 -8.06 -22.22 3.97
CA ILE A 460 -6.70 -21.70 4.06
C ILE A 460 -6.14 -21.36 2.66
N SER A 461 -6.27 -22.28 1.70
CA SER A 461 -5.74 -22.09 0.34
C SER A 461 -6.41 -20.92 -0.37
N LEU A 462 -7.73 -20.75 -0.20
CA LEU A 462 -8.49 -19.64 -0.77
C LEU A 462 -8.12 -18.29 -0.14
N LEU A 463 -7.92 -18.25 1.18
CA LEU A 463 -7.47 -17.05 1.89
C LEU A 463 -6.04 -16.64 1.48
N LEU A 464 -5.15 -17.61 1.27
CA LEU A 464 -3.81 -17.35 0.75
C LEU A 464 -3.86 -16.84 -0.70
N TRP A 465 -4.70 -17.42 -1.55
CA TRP A 465 -4.88 -16.98 -2.93
C TRP A 465 -5.46 -15.56 -3.05
N SER A 466 -6.43 -15.22 -2.19
CA SER A 466 -7.04 -13.88 -2.18
C SER A 466 -6.03 -12.80 -1.76
N ARG A 467 -5.20 -13.07 -0.74
CA ARG A 467 -4.07 -12.21 -0.34
C ARG A 467 -3.17 -11.89 -1.53
N ASP A 468 -2.77 -12.93 -2.25
CA ASP A 468 -1.78 -12.86 -3.33
C ASP A 468 -2.30 -12.15 -4.59
N ARG A 469 -3.58 -12.31 -4.90
CA ARG A 469 -4.26 -11.62 -6.01
C ARG A 469 -4.47 -10.14 -5.74
N ILE A 470 -4.87 -9.79 -4.52
CA ILE A 470 -5.04 -8.40 -4.10
C ILE A 470 -3.70 -7.66 -4.17
N GLN A 471 -2.61 -8.30 -3.72
CA GLN A 471 -1.25 -7.75 -3.81
C GLN A 471 -0.86 -7.41 -5.26
N ARG A 472 -0.99 -8.37 -6.18
CA ARG A 472 -0.67 -8.16 -7.61
C ARG A 472 -1.54 -7.11 -8.32
N PHE A 473 -2.79 -6.93 -7.85
CA PHE A 473 -3.71 -5.96 -8.43
C PHE A 473 -3.39 -4.53 -7.99
N ILE A 474 -3.04 -4.33 -6.71
CA ILE A 474 -2.63 -3.04 -6.16
C ILE A 474 -1.37 -2.53 -6.88
N ASP A 475 -0.38 -3.39 -7.06
CA ASP A 475 0.90 -3.05 -7.71
C ASP A 475 0.72 -2.54 -9.15
N ARG A 476 -0.24 -3.11 -9.91
CA ARG A 476 -0.47 -2.75 -11.32
C ARG A 476 -1.19 -1.42 -11.51
N ARG A 477 -2.08 -1.04 -10.58
CA ARG A 477 -2.94 0.15 -10.74
C ARG A 477 -2.24 1.42 -10.27
N PHE A 478 -1.46 1.34 -9.18
CA PHE A 478 -0.77 2.47 -8.54
C PHE A 478 0.28 3.15 -9.45
N PHE A 479 0.95 2.40 -10.32
CA PHE A 479 2.00 2.95 -11.19
C PHE A 479 1.50 3.83 -12.34
N ARG A 480 0.24 3.66 -12.79
CA ARG A 480 -0.24 4.34 -14.01
C ARG A 480 -0.68 5.79 -13.77
N GLN A 481 -1.27 6.09 -12.62
CA GLN A 481 -1.79 7.43 -12.30
C GLN A 481 -0.74 8.36 -11.70
N LYS A 482 0.15 7.83 -10.83
CA LYS A 482 1.33 8.57 -10.35
C LYS A 482 2.19 9.09 -11.52
N TYR A 483 2.33 8.29 -12.59
CA TYR A 483 3.09 8.66 -13.77
C TYR A 483 2.50 9.86 -14.54
N GLN A 484 1.17 10.02 -14.60
CA GLN A 484 0.54 11.13 -15.33
C GLN A 484 0.66 12.45 -14.56
N LEU A 485 0.47 12.44 -13.25
CA LEU A 485 0.65 13.62 -12.39
C LEU A 485 2.12 14.07 -12.38
N ASP A 486 3.06 13.13 -12.21
CA ASP A 486 4.50 13.44 -12.29
C ASP A 486 4.88 14.00 -13.66
N LYS A 487 4.26 13.53 -14.74
CA LYS A 487 4.51 14.05 -16.09
C LYS A 487 3.95 15.45 -16.30
N ALA A 488 2.76 15.75 -15.76
CA ALA A 488 2.15 17.08 -15.82
C ALA A 488 2.95 18.10 -14.99
N LEU A 489 3.29 17.77 -13.73
CA LEU A 489 4.12 18.61 -12.87
C LEU A 489 5.52 18.83 -13.45
N LYS A 490 6.17 17.80 -13.98
CA LYS A 490 7.47 17.95 -14.68
C LYS A 490 7.39 18.85 -15.90
N ARG A 491 6.27 18.82 -16.65
CA ARG A 491 6.07 19.70 -17.81
C ARG A 491 5.87 21.16 -17.38
N MET A 492 5.11 21.40 -16.32
CA MET A 492 4.90 22.75 -15.79
C MET A 492 6.19 23.32 -15.17
N ASN A 493 6.93 22.55 -14.38
CA ASN A 493 8.23 22.98 -13.85
C ASN A 493 9.24 23.31 -14.96
N ARG A 494 9.21 22.58 -16.07
CA ARG A 494 10.03 22.90 -17.26
C ARG A 494 9.58 24.18 -17.97
N ALA A 495 8.31 24.56 -17.87
CA ALA A 495 7.78 25.78 -18.45
C ALA A 495 8.11 27.00 -17.59
N VAL A 496 8.03 26.87 -16.27
CA VAL A 496 8.41 27.92 -15.30
C VAL A 496 9.91 28.23 -15.39
N GLY A 497 10.75 27.22 -15.63
CA GLY A 497 12.20 27.40 -15.80
C GLY A 497 12.63 28.04 -17.14
N ARG A 498 11.72 28.29 -18.09
CA ARG A 498 12.01 29.05 -19.31
C ARG A 498 11.32 30.39 -19.17
N LEU A 499 12.06 31.50 -19.24
CA LEU A 499 11.57 32.90 -19.20
C LEU A 499 10.39 33.11 -20.18
N GLY A 500 9.18 32.81 -19.73
CA GLY A 500 7.98 32.76 -20.55
C GLY A 500 7.07 33.95 -20.22
N ASP A 501 6.53 34.56 -21.27
CA ASP A 501 5.44 35.53 -21.20
C ASP A 501 4.28 34.99 -20.32
N GLN A 502 3.65 35.87 -19.53
CA GLN A 502 2.57 35.58 -18.59
C GLN A 502 1.46 34.74 -19.23
N ARG A 503 1.16 35.01 -20.51
CA ARG A 503 0.21 34.24 -21.32
C ARG A 503 0.65 32.80 -21.59
N SER A 504 1.93 32.53 -21.81
CA SER A 504 2.42 31.19 -22.12
C SER A 504 2.29 30.24 -20.94
N ILE A 505 2.47 30.75 -19.72
CA ILE A 505 2.32 29.98 -18.48
C ILE A 505 0.84 29.67 -18.26
N ALA A 506 -0.02 30.68 -18.45
CA ALA A 506 -1.46 30.53 -18.36
C ALA A 506 -2.02 29.55 -19.41
N ASP A 507 -1.57 29.61 -20.67
CA ASP A 507 -1.95 28.68 -21.73
C ASP A 507 -1.58 27.23 -21.40
N ARG A 508 -0.43 27.01 -20.76
CA ARG A 508 0.02 25.68 -20.36
C ARG A 508 -0.75 25.15 -19.17
N MET A 509 -1.13 26.01 -18.22
CA MET A 509 -2.05 25.64 -17.14
C MET A 509 -3.39 25.21 -17.73
N LEU A 510 -3.96 25.98 -18.65
CA LEU A 510 -5.22 25.65 -19.32
C LEU A 510 -5.12 24.37 -20.15
N THR A 511 -4.02 24.16 -20.87
CA THR A 511 -3.77 22.93 -21.63
C THR A 511 -3.70 21.72 -20.70
N SER A 512 -3.05 21.85 -19.54
CA SER A 512 -2.99 20.78 -18.54
C SER A 512 -4.35 20.51 -17.92
N CYS A 513 -5.15 21.55 -17.65
CA CYS A 513 -6.54 21.40 -17.23
C CYS A 513 -7.38 20.69 -18.30
N ARG A 514 -7.17 21.00 -19.58
CA ARG A 514 -7.85 20.31 -20.69
C ARG A 514 -7.44 18.83 -20.80
N GLU A 515 -6.16 18.51 -20.69
CA GLU A 515 -5.66 17.12 -20.80
C GLU A 515 -6.06 16.26 -19.59
N VAL A 516 -5.93 16.81 -18.38
CA VAL A 516 -6.10 16.05 -17.12
C VAL A 516 -7.55 16.09 -16.64
N LEU A 517 -8.18 17.27 -16.64
CA LEU A 517 -9.56 17.46 -16.14
C LEU A 517 -10.62 17.28 -17.24
N GLN A 518 -10.20 17.18 -18.52
CA GLN A 518 -11.07 16.97 -19.67
C GLN A 518 -12.24 17.95 -19.71
N VAL A 519 -11.95 19.24 -19.58
CA VAL A 519 -12.97 20.31 -19.57
C VAL A 519 -13.22 20.83 -20.99
N LYS A 520 -14.47 21.17 -21.30
CA LYS A 520 -14.88 21.65 -22.64
C LYS A 520 -14.32 23.05 -22.93
N ASN A 521 -14.39 23.93 -21.94
CA ASN A 521 -13.91 25.30 -22.01
C ASN A 521 -13.28 25.70 -20.67
N ALA A 522 -12.33 26.63 -20.73
CA ALA A 522 -11.71 27.21 -19.55
C ALA A 522 -11.12 28.60 -19.86
N ALA A 523 -11.01 29.43 -18.83
CA ALA A 523 -10.44 30.77 -18.88
C ALA A 523 -9.66 31.10 -17.61
N ILE A 524 -8.68 32.00 -17.72
CA ILE A 524 -7.95 32.57 -16.57
C ILE A 524 -8.16 34.07 -16.56
N TYR A 525 -8.65 34.57 -15.43
CA TYR A 525 -8.86 35.99 -15.16
C TYR A 525 -7.92 36.44 -14.04
N LEU A 526 -7.31 37.62 -14.18
CA LEU A 526 -6.42 38.19 -13.18
C LEU A 526 -6.94 39.52 -12.66
N LEU A 527 -6.72 39.78 -11.38
CA LEU A 527 -7.10 41.03 -10.75
C LEU A 527 -6.13 42.15 -11.18
N ASN A 528 -6.67 43.26 -11.68
CA ASN A 528 -5.88 44.45 -12.02
C ASN A 528 -5.22 45.05 -10.76
N PRO A 529 -3.99 45.61 -10.78
CA PRO A 529 -3.36 46.33 -9.68
C PRO A 529 -4.25 47.25 -8.84
N ASP A 530 -5.20 47.96 -9.46
CA ASP A 530 -6.12 48.88 -8.75
C ASP A 530 -7.27 48.15 -8.03
N ARG A 531 -7.32 46.80 -8.13
CA ARG A 531 -8.35 45.90 -7.58
C ARG A 531 -9.80 46.22 -7.98
N THR A 532 -10.00 46.93 -9.09
CA THR A 532 -11.32 47.37 -9.58
C THR A 532 -11.97 46.44 -10.61
N GLN A 533 -11.18 45.63 -11.32
CA GLN A 533 -11.66 44.75 -12.38
C GLN A 533 -10.78 43.51 -12.56
N PHE A 534 -11.38 42.43 -13.07
CA PHE A 534 -10.69 41.24 -13.54
C PHE A 534 -10.51 41.29 -15.05
N GLU A 535 -9.29 41.02 -15.53
CA GLU A 535 -8.94 41.01 -16.94
C GLU A 535 -8.67 39.59 -17.43
N LEU A 536 -9.23 39.23 -18.59
CA LEU A 536 -9.02 37.93 -19.22
C LEU A 536 -7.58 37.82 -19.74
N LEU A 537 -6.81 36.87 -19.21
CA LEU A 537 -5.44 36.61 -19.66
C LEU A 537 -5.40 35.67 -20.87
N THR A 538 -6.13 34.54 -20.78
CA THR A 538 -6.27 33.55 -21.85
C THR A 538 -7.47 32.62 -21.58
N GLY A 539 -7.99 31.98 -22.63
CA GLY A 539 -9.05 30.97 -22.54
C GLY A 539 -9.19 30.16 -23.82
N PHE A 540 -9.82 28.99 -23.73
CA PHE A 540 -10.16 28.16 -24.88
C PHE A 540 -11.66 27.86 -24.93
N GLN A 541 -12.25 27.96 -26.12
CA GLN A 541 -13.70 27.80 -26.36
C GLN A 541 -14.57 28.74 -25.51
N ILE A 542 -14.25 30.05 -25.56
CA ILE A 542 -14.87 31.12 -24.74
C ILE A 542 -15.62 32.18 -25.58
N GLU A 543 -16.35 31.74 -26.61
CA GLU A 543 -16.97 32.61 -27.63
C GLU A 543 -17.85 33.76 -27.10
N ASN A 544 -18.41 33.63 -25.88
CA ASN A 544 -19.30 34.62 -25.27
C ASN A 544 -18.82 35.16 -23.90
N ALA A 545 -17.58 34.87 -23.49
CA ALA A 545 -17.08 35.33 -22.18
C ALA A 545 -16.58 36.79 -22.26
N PRO A 546 -16.94 37.67 -21.31
CA PRO A 546 -16.48 39.05 -21.30
C PRO A 546 -14.96 39.14 -21.09
N SER A 547 -14.33 40.12 -21.74
CA SER A 547 -12.88 40.39 -21.64
C SER A 547 -12.50 41.04 -20.31
N THR A 548 -13.42 41.76 -19.69
CA THR A 548 -13.27 42.38 -18.37
C THR A 548 -14.50 42.13 -17.51
N VAL A 549 -14.30 41.93 -16.21
CA VAL A 549 -15.37 41.75 -15.22
C VAL A 549 -15.18 42.77 -14.10
N PRO A 550 -16.16 43.63 -13.79
CA PRO A 550 -16.05 44.58 -12.69
C PRO A 550 -15.97 43.83 -11.34
N CYS A 551 -15.08 44.28 -10.46
CA CYS A 551 -14.88 43.71 -9.14
C CYS A 551 -15.48 44.65 -8.08
N ASN A 552 -16.60 44.25 -7.48
CA ASN A 552 -17.20 44.95 -6.35
C ASN A 552 -16.65 44.38 -5.02
N SER A 553 -16.67 45.16 -3.94
CA SER A 553 -16.17 44.73 -2.62
C SER A 553 -16.83 43.42 -2.13
N GLU A 554 -18.14 43.28 -2.31
CA GLU A 554 -18.88 42.05 -1.95
C GLU A 554 -18.44 40.82 -2.77
N LEU A 555 -18.05 41.01 -4.04
CA LEU A 555 -17.57 39.91 -4.88
C LEU A 555 -16.14 39.50 -4.48
N LEU A 556 -15.31 40.49 -4.13
CA LEU A 556 -13.95 40.23 -3.68
C LEU A 556 -13.94 39.47 -2.34
N GLU A 557 -14.73 39.91 -1.36
CA GLU A 557 -14.88 39.20 -0.08
C GLU A 557 -15.43 37.78 -0.27
N ALA A 558 -16.40 37.60 -1.16
CA ALA A 558 -16.93 36.28 -1.48
C ALA A 558 -15.86 35.36 -2.08
N LEU A 559 -14.99 35.87 -2.96
CA LEU A 559 -13.92 35.09 -3.58
C LEU A 559 -12.75 34.83 -2.60
N GLU A 560 -12.38 35.77 -1.74
CA GLU A 560 -11.32 35.58 -0.74
C GLU A 560 -11.69 34.55 0.35
N GLY A 561 -12.98 34.28 0.57
CA GLY A 561 -13.47 33.40 1.63
C GLY A 561 -13.39 31.88 1.36
N GLU A 562 -13.42 31.44 0.10
CA GLU A 562 -13.30 30.01 -0.26
C GLU A 562 -12.38 29.81 -1.47
N LEU A 563 -11.58 28.73 -1.46
CA LEU A 563 -10.58 28.43 -2.49
C LEU A 563 -11.18 28.12 -3.88
N ALA A 564 -12.46 27.72 -3.94
CA ALA A 564 -13.12 27.36 -5.18
C ALA A 564 -14.65 27.35 -5.04
N PHE A 565 -15.34 27.68 -6.13
CA PHE A 565 -16.80 27.72 -6.21
C PHE A 565 -17.30 26.82 -7.32
N GLN A 566 -18.28 25.97 -7.00
CA GLN A 566 -18.97 25.16 -8.00
C GLN A 566 -20.39 25.67 -8.22
N ARG A 567 -20.82 25.74 -9.49
CA ARG A 567 -22.15 26.20 -9.86
C ARG A 567 -23.22 25.25 -9.32
N ILE A 568 -24.22 25.83 -8.66
CA ILE A 568 -25.38 25.09 -8.14
C ILE A 568 -26.54 25.19 -9.15
N ALA A 569 -27.22 24.07 -9.40
CA ALA A 569 -28.39 24.03 -10.29
C ALA A 569 -29.55 24.87 -9.74
N THR A 570 -30.16 25.69 -10.59
CA THR A 570 -31.19 26.67 -10.23
C THR A 570 -32.44 26.00 -9.65
N GLY A 571 -32.83 26.39 -8.43
CA GLY A 571 -34.06 25.92 -7.77
C GLY A 571 -34.03 25.86 -6.24
N LEU A 572 -32.88 26.08 -5.58
CA LEU A 572 -32.71 25.81 -4.14
C LEU A 572 -32.31 27.00 -3.26
N LEU A 573 -32.10 28.21 -3.80
CA LEU A 573 -31.65 29.36 -3.01
C LEU A 573 -32.45 30.62 -3.34
N LYS A 574 -32.98 31.28 -2.30
CA LYS A 574 -33.68 32.58 -2.36
C LYS A 574 -32.72 33.76 -2.56
N GLU A 575 -31.44 33.59 -2.24
CA GLU A 575 -30.38 34.58 -2.43
C GLU A 575 -29.19 33.92 -3.16
N VAL A 576 -28.71 34.56 -4.22
CA VAL A 576 -27.63 34.03 -5.06
C VAL A 576 -26.33 34.71 -4.63
N SER A 577 -25.38 33.94 -4.07
CA SER A 577 -24.04 34.44 -3.71
C SER A 577 -23.39 35.16 -4.91
N PRO A 578 -22.63 36.25 -4.69
CA PRO A 578 -21.91 36.98 -5.75
C PRO A 578 -21.05 36.06 -6.65
N ALA A 579 -20.40 35.03 -6.09
CA ALA A 579 -19.61 34.06 -6.86
C ALA A 579 -20.48 33.16 -7.76
N GLN A 580 -21.71 32.83 -7.33
CA GLN A 580 -22.67 32.08 -8.15
C GLN A 580 -23.23 32.94 -9.28
N HIS A 581 -23.37 34.26 -9.06
CA HIS A 581 -23.72 35.20 -10.11
C HIS A 581 -22.59 35.31 -11.16
N LEU A 582 -21.33 35.37 -10.70
CA LEU A 582 -20.14 35.38 -11.56
C LEU A 582 -20.04 34.14 -12.45
N LEU A 583 -20.23 32.93 -11.88
CA LEU A 583 -20.27 31.67 -12.64
C LEU A 583 -21.33 31.68 -13.76
N ARG A 584 -22.51 32.25 -13.49
CA ARG A 584 -23.58 32.36 -14.48
C ARG A 584 -23.25 33.37 -15.57
N LEU A 585 -22.72 34.52 -15.19
CA LEU A 585 -22.35 35.59 -16.12
C LEU A 585 -21.26 35.14 -17.09
N LEU A 586 -20.28 34.37 -16.60
CA LEU A 586 -19.20 33.85 -17.44
C LEU A 586 -19.55 32.55 -18.19
N GLY A 587 -20.67 31.89 -17.84
CA GLY A 587 -21.07 30.63 -18.45
C GLY A 587 -20.20 29.42 -18.06
N PHE A 588 -19.52 29.47 -16.92
CA PHE A 588 -18.69 28.38 -16.39
C PHE A 588 -19.37 27.68 -15.22
N ASP A 589 -18.90 26.46 -14.92
CA ASP A 589 -19.50 25.61 -13.87
C ASP A 589 -18.62 25.51 -12.63
N PHE A 590 -17.38 26.00 -12.70
CA PHE A 590 -16.42 25.97 -11.61
C PHE A 590 -15.45 27.15 -11.68
N ILE A 591 -15.13 27.73 -10.53
CA ILE A 591 -14.10 28.74 -10.34
C ILE A 591 -13.10 28.21 -9.33
N TYR A 592 -11.82 28.30 -9.64
CA TYR A 592 -10.71 28.01 -8.74
C TYR A 592 -9.89 29.28 -8.52
N ASN A 593 -9.65 29.65 -7.26
CA ASN A 593 -8.95 30.88 -6.95
C ASN A 593 -7.43 30.69 -6.99
N LEU A 594 -6.77 31.62 -7.68
CA LEU A 594 -5.32 31.72 -7.70
C LEU A 594 -4.90 32.62 -6.55
N GLU A 595 -4.35 32.01 -5.51
CA GLU A 595 -3.82 32.69 -4.32
C GLU A 595 -2.30 32.61 -4.31
N LEU A 596 -1.65 33.64 -3.78
CA LEU A 596 -0.21 33.68 -3.50
C LEU A 596 0.00 34.28 -2.11
N ASP A 597 0.64 33.55 -1.19
CA ASP A 597 0.94 34.02 0.17
C ASP A 597 -0.26 34.58 0.94
N GLY A 598 -1.47 34.10 0.63
CA GLY A 598 -2.74 34.55 1.22
C GLY A 598 -3.39 35.75 0.53
N GLU A 599 -2.78 36.29 -0.53
CA GLU A 599 -3.40 37.31 -1.38
C GLU A 599 -4.03 36.70 -2.64
N PHE A 600 -5.25 37.15 -2.96
CA PHE A 600 -5.99 36.73 -4.13
C PHE A 600 -5.48 37.43 -5.40
N ALA A 601 -4.91 36.67 -6.33
CA ALA A 601 -4.33 37.18 -7.57
C ALA A 601 -5.31 37.13 -8.76
N GLY A 602 -6.32 36.27 -8.71
CA GLY A 602 -7.28 36.05 -9.78
C GLY A 602 -7.90 34.66 -9.70
N PHE A 603 -8.52 34.21 -10.78
CA PHE A 603 -9.19 32.91 -10.78
C PHE A 603 -9.15 32.20 -12.13
N VAL A 604 -9.27 30.88 -12.06
CA VAL A 604 -9.43 29.99 -13.21
C VAL A 604 -10.88 29.54 -13.28
N ALA A 605 -11.56 29.89 -14.35
CA ALA A 605 -12.93 29.45 -14.62
C ALA A 605 -12.90 28.22 -15.53
N LEU A 606 -13.58 27.15 -15.12
CA LEU A 606 -13.65 25.88 -15.85
C LEU A 606 -15.12 25.54 -16.12
N GLY A 607 -15.43 25.11 -17.34
CA GLY A 607 -16.80 24.75 -17.69
C GLY A 607 -17.07 23.28 -17.49
N GLN A 608 -18.01 22.71 -18.24
CA GLN A 608 -18.37 21.32 -18.04
C GLN A 608 -17.24 20.38 -18.45
N ARG A 609 -17.04 19.34 -17.64
CA ARG A 609 -16.26 18.18 -18.07
C ARG A 609 -16.91 17.53 -19.27
N VAL A 610 -16.09 17.06 -20.21
CA VAL A 610 -16.53 16.23 -21.34
C VAL A 610 -17.26 14.98 -20.84
N SER A 611 -16.88 14.48 -19.66
CA SER A 611 -17.54 13.34 -19.00
C SER A 611 -18.87 13.68 -18.29
N GLY A 612 -19.20 14.97 -18.11
CA GLY A 612 -20.39 15.43 -17.40
C GLY A 612 -20.37 15.26 -15.88
N SER A 613 -19.22 14.90 -15.29
CA SER A 613 -19.05 14.77 -13.84
C SER A 613 -18.76 16.13 -13.16
N PRO A 614 -19.20 16.33 -11.89
CA PRO A 614 -18.77 17.48 -11.10
C PRO A 614 -17.27 17.42 -10.79
N TYR A 615 -16.67 18.57 -10.48
CA TYR A 615 -15.28 18.63 -10.04
C TYR A 615 -15.15 17.99 -8.65
N SER A 616 -14.14 17.13 -8.47
CA SER A 616 -13.89 16.38 -7.24
C SER A 616 -12.77 17.00 -6.40
N ALA A 617 -12.61 16.54 -5.15
CA ALA A 617 -11.53 16.99 -4.29
C ALA A 617 -10.13 16.70 -4.86
N GLU A 618 -9.97 15.65 -5.68
CA GLU A 618 -8.70 15.37 -6.37
C GLU A 618 -8.40 16.40 -7.45
N ASP A 619 -9.43 16.88 -8.12
CA ASP A 619 -9.32 17.91 -9.14
C ASP A 619 -8.94 19.24 -8.50
N LEU A 620 -9.47 19.51 -7.32
CA LEU A 620 -9.04 20.61 -6.46
C LEU A 620 -7.58 20.46 -6.03
N THR A 621 -7.11 19.27 -5.65
CA THR A 621 -5.68 19.09 -5.31
C THR A 621 -4.76 19.29 -6.51
N PHE A 622 -5.18 18.86 -7.70
CA PHE A 622 -4.46 19.13 -8.95
C PHE A 622 -4.46 20.63 -9.26
N LEU A 623 -5.62 21.28 -9.21
CA LEU A 623 -5.77 22.72 -9.43
C LEU A 623 -5.02 23.53 -8.38
N ASN A 624 -4.89 23.04 -7.15
CA ASN A 624 -4.09 23.68 -6.12
C ASN A 624 -2.59 23.56 -6.39
N ALA A 625 -2.10 22.36 -6.71
CA ALA A 625 -0.70 22.18 -7.09
C ALA A 625 -0.33 22.99 -8.35
N MET A 626 -1.21 22.98 -9.37
CA MET A 626 -1.03 23.77 -10.59
C MET A 626 -1.21 25.27 -10.35
N GLY A 627 -2.19 25.63 -9.52
CA GLY A 627 -2.57 26.99 -9.19
C GLY A 627 -1.49 27.71 -8.39
N GLN A 628 -0.88 27.04 -7.40
CA GLN A 628 0.28 27.57 -6.68
C GLN A 628 1.45 27.83 -7.64
N ILE A 629 1.81 26.86 -8.48
CA ILE A 629 2.93 27.01 -9.41
C ILE A 629 2.63 28.11 -10.46
N THR A 630 1.39 28.18 -10.94
CA THR A 630 0.97 29.21 -11.89
C THR A 630 0.93 30.58 -11.23
N SER A 631 0.39 30.69 -10.01
CA SER A 631 0.34 31.93 -9.22
C SER A 631 1.75 32.48 -8.95
N ILE A 632 2.67 31.62 -8.50
CA ILE A 632 4.09 31.96 -8.28
C ILE A 632 4.71 32.47 -9.58
N ALA A 633 4.47 31.78 -10.69
CA ALA A 633 5.06 32.13 -11.97
C ALA A 633 4.51 33.44 -12.56
N LEU A 634 3.19 33.68 -12.45
CA LEU A 634 2.54 34.90 -12.89
C LEU A 634 3.00 36.12 -12.05
N HIS A 635 3.21 35.93 -10.74
CA HIS A 635 3.74 36.97 -9.86
C HIS A 635 5.23 37.25 -10.10
N SER A 636 6.02 36.20 -10.31
CA SER A 636 7.46 36.29 -10.64
C SER A 636 7.70 37.06 -11.95
N THR A 637 6.85 36.88 -12.97
CA THR A 637 6.95 37.66 -14.21
C THR A 637 6.74 39.17 -13.99
N LYS A 638 5.85 39.57 -13.07
CA LYS A 638 5.63 40.98 -12.71
C LYS A 638 6.83 41.56 -11.98
N ILE A 639 7.35 40.84 -10.98
CA ILE A 639 8.56 41.22 -10.24
C ILE A 639 9.77 41.33 -11.19
N HIS A 640 9.93 40.41 -12.14
CA HIS A 640 11.02 40.45 -13.10
C HIS A 640 10.91 41.61 -14.10
N GLN A 641 9.69 42.03 -14.46
CA GLN A 641 9.48 43.24 -15.28
C GLN A 641 9.84 44.51 -14.50
N ASP A 642 9.44 44.60 -13.23
CA ASP A 642 9.78 45.71 -12.36
C ASP A 642 11.29 45.76 -12.06
N LEU A 643 11.92 44.61 -11.84
CA LEU A 643 13.38 44.48 -11.69
C LEU A 643 14.13 44.88 -12.96
N ARG A 644 13.61 44.55 -14.15
CA ARG A 644 14.22 44.99 -15.42
C ARG A 644 14.13 46.49 -15.59
N ARG A 645 12.97 47.09 -15.26
CA ARG A 645 12.78 48.54 -15.29
C ARG A 645 13.73 49.23 -14.32
N LEU A 646 13.84 48.72 -13.09
CA LEU A 646 14.74 49.25 -12.07
C LEU A 646 16.22 49.06 -12.43
N ASN A 647 16.57 47.91 -13.02
CA ASN A 647 17.94 47.67 -13.51
C ASN A 647 18.31 48.59 -14.67
N GLU A 648 17.38 48.91 -15.57
CA GLU A 648 17.66 49.86 -16.66
C GLU A 648 17.83 51.29 -16.10
N GLU A 649 17.01 51.69 -15.12
CA GLU A 649 17.20 52.96 -14.39
C GLU A 649 18.54 53.00 -13.64
N MET A 650 18.95 51.90 -13.01
CA MET A 650 20.24 51.77 -12.34
C MET A 650 21.40 51.78 -13.33
N ARG A 651 21.24 51.16 -14.51
CA ARG A 651 22.27 51.16 -15.57
C ARG A 651 22.54 52.57 -16.06
N ILE A 652 21.49 53.37 -16.28
CA ILE A 652 21.59 54.79 -16.65
C ILE A 652 22.29 55.60 -15.54
N LYS A 653 22.00 55.31 -14.26
CA LYS A 653 22.66 55.97 -13.13
C LYS A 653 24.14 55.56 -12.97
N VAL A 654 24.47 54.30 -13.23
CA VAL A 654 25.84 53.76 -13.16
C VAL A 654 26.69 54.29 -14.30
N GLU A 655 26.16 54.41 -15.51
CA GLU A 655 26.83 55.03 -16.66
C GLU A 655 27.23 56.49 -16.35
N LYS A 656 26.34 57.22 -15.66
CA LYS A 656 26.60 58.59 -15.19
C LYS A 656 27.68 58.69 -14.10
N ILE A 657 27.84 57.64 -13.29
CA ILE A 657 28.90 57.54 -12.26
C ILE A 657 30.25 57.18 -12.89
N ASP A 658 30.25 56.36 -13.95
CA ASP A 658 31.46 55.95 -14.64
C ASP A 658 32.09 57.12 -15.42
N ASP A 659 31.27 58.01 -15.99
CA ASP A 659 31.70 59.28 -16.58
C ASP A 659 32.34 60.21 -15.53
N GLN A 660 31.80 60.25 -14.31
CA GLN A 660 32.39 61.01 -13.20
C GLN A 660 33.74 60.42 -12.73
N ARG A 661 33.89 59.08 -12.78
CA ARG A 661 35.13 58.39 -12.41
C ARG A 661 36.25 58.57 -13.44
N ARG A 662 35.93 58.65 -14.73
CA ARG A 662 36.91 58.97 -15.78
C ARG A 662 37.51 60.36 -15.60
N LEU A 663 36.73 61.31 -15.11
CA LEU A 663 37.22 62.66 -14.80
C LEU A 663 38.20 62.65 -13.60
N VAL A 664 37.93 61.80 -12.60
CA VAL A 664 38.79 61.63 -11.42
C VAL A 664 40.10 60.88 -11.75
N SER A 665 40.05 59.88 -12.64
CA SER A 665 41.26 59.13 -13.02
C SER A 665 42.24 59.96 -13.87
N ILE A 666 41.73 60.88 -14.68
CA ILE A 666 42.55 61.85 -15.44
C ILE A 666 43.27 62.81 -14.47
N LEU A 667 42.59 63.28 -13.42
CA LEU A 667 43.19 64.13 -12.38
C LEU A 667 44.21 63.39 -11.51
N GLN A 668 44.04 62.08 -11.29
CA GLN A 668 45.01 61.25 -10.56
C GLN A 668 46.26 60.92 -11.38
N SER A 669 46.15 60.87 -12.72
CA SER A 669 47.29 60.60 -13.59
C SER A 669 48.31 61.76 -13.68
N GLU A 670 47.93 62.99 -13.34
CA GLU A 670 48.86 64.14 -13.31
C GLU A 670 49.68 64.25 -12.02
N LEU A 671 49.23 63.62 -10.91
CA LEU A 671 49.87 63.72 -9.60
C LEU A 671 50.92 62.62 -9.32
N THR A 672 51.00 61.57 -10.14
CA THR A 672 51.77 60.35 -9.81
C THR A 672 52.99 60.14 -10.73
N ASN A 673 53.60 61.23 -11.21
CA ASN A 673 54.68 61.19 -12.21
C ASN A 673 56.07 61.54 -11.66
N SER A 674 56.31 61.34 -10.37
CA SER A 674 57.65 61.44 -9.78
C SER A 674 57.76 60.47 -8.61
N GLN A 675 58.73 59.54 -8.70
CA GLN A 675 59.04 58.43 -7.76
C GLN A 675 58.14 57.19 -7.98
N GLU A 676 58.59 55.99 -8.35
CA GLU A 676 59.91 55.35 -8.32
C GLU A 676 59.92 54.17 -9.30
N ILE A 677 61.00 54.08 -10.09
CA ILE A 677 61.48 52.85 -10.73
C ILE A 677 62.55 52.31 -9.79
N SER A 678 62.18 51.40 -8.89
CA SER A 678 63.08 50.45 -8.25
C SER A 678 62.21 49.40 -7.53
N GLU A 679 62.75 48.22 -7.26
CA GLU A 679 62.08 47.09 -6.59
C GLU A 679 61.19 46.20 -7.46
N ARG A 680 61.73 45.76 -8.60
CA ARG A 680 61.56 44.36 -9.03
C ARG A 680 62.78 43.58 -8.58
N SER A 681 62.68 42.87 -7.46
CA SER A 681 63.25 41.54 -7.18
C SER A 681 63.33 41.27 -5.67
N ALA A 682 62.92 40.06 -5.27
CA ALA A 682 63.15 39.38 -3.99
C ALA A 682 62.09 39.53 -2.88
N THR A 683 61.05 38.69 -2.94
CA THR A 683 60.57 37.94 -1.76
C THR A 683 60.06 36.55 -2.19
N THR A 684 60.84 35.51 -1.93
CA THR A 684 60.40 34.12 -1.95
C THR A 684 59.43 33.95 -0.78
N HIS A 685 58.12 33.91 -1.02
CA HIS A 685 57.16 33.56 0.01
C HIS A 685 57.30 32.06 0.33
N ASP A 686 57.70 31.77 1.57
CA ASP A 686 57.68 30.42 2.12
C ASP A 686 56.22 29.92 2.17
N ILE A 687 55.98 28.73 1.63
CA ILE A 687 54.64 28.09 1.65
C ILE A 687 54.28 27.83 3.11
N GLN A 688 53.12 28.29 3.56
CA GLN A 688 52.62 27.91 4.88
C GLN A 688 52.25 26.43 4.87
N ARG A 689 53.08 25.60 5.51
CA ARG A 689 52.83 24.16 5.69
C ARG A 689 51.78 23.85 6.76
N GLY A 690 51.42 24.84 7.58
CA GLY A 690 50.46 24.67 8.68
C GLY A 690 50.85 23.53 9.63
N LEU A 691 49.90 22.64 9.89
CA LEU A 691 50.07 21.45 10.75
C LEU A 691 50.61 20.21 10.01
N ILE A 692 50.93 20.30 8.72
CA ILE A 692 51.43 19.16 7.94
C ILE A 692 52.90 18.93 8.28
N LYS A 693 53.19 17.77 8.91
CA LYS A 693 54.54 17.31 9.27
C LYS A 693 55.06 16.26 8.29
N GLY A 694 56.39 16.12 8.22
CA GLY A 694 57.07 15.19 7.31
C GLY A 694 57.90 15.89 6.24
N ASN A 695 58.92 15.19 5.77
CA ASN A 695 59.86 15.67 4.77
C ASN A 695 60.16 14.64 3.66
N SER A 696 59.37 13.57 3.56
CA SER A 696 59.50 12.57 2.50
C SER A 696 59.34 13.17 1.09
N PRO A 697 59.95 12.57 0.05
CA PRO A 697 59.77 13.01 -1.33
C PRO A 697 58.28 13.08 -1.75
N ALA A 698 57.48 12.14 -1.25
CA ALA A 698 56.05 12.06 -1.55
C ALA A 698 55.27 13.27 -1.01
N ILE A 699 55.51 13.69 0.24
CA ILE A 699 54.82 14.86 0.81
C ILE A 699 55.33 16.17 0.21
N ARG A 700 56.62 16.26 -0.16
CA ARG A 700 57.16 17.43 -0.87
C ARG A 700 56.49 17.62 -2.24
N ALA A 701 56.28 16.55 -3.00
CA ALA A 701 55.59 16.61 -4.29
C ALA A 701 54.13 17.07 -4.14
N VAL A 702 53.44 16.61 -3.09
CA VAL A 702 52.09 17.09 -2.75
C VAL A 702 52.12 18.59 -2.43
N MET A 703 53.06 19.06 -1.59
CA MET A 703 53.17 20.48 -1.23
C MET A 703 53.56 21.38 -2.41
N GLU A 704 54.38 20.89 -3.34
CA GLU A 704 54.68 21.61 -4.58
C GLU A 704 53.42 21.75 -5.47
N THR A 705 52.59 20.71 -5.50
CA THR A 705 51.30 20.77 -6.19
C THR A 705 50.36 21.76 -5.51
N VAL A 706 50.27 21.74 -4.17
CA VAL A 706 49.51 22.74 -3.40
C VAL A 706 49.95 24.16 -3.75
N ARG A 707 51.27 24.41 -3.83
CA ARG A 707 51.81 25.73 -4.21
C ARG A 707 51.30 26.21 -5.56
N LYS A 708 51.27 25.32 -6.56
CA LYS A 708 50.81 25.65 -7.92
C LYS A 708 49.29 25.89 -7.95
N VAL A 709 48.54 25.13 -7.16
CA VAL A 709 47.07 25.10 -7.18
C VAL A 709 46.44 26.17 -6.30
N ALA A 710 47.11 26.60 -5.24
CA ALA A 710 46.55 27.56 -4.28
C ALA A 710 46.24 28.92 -4.93
N ASN A 711 47.01 29.35 -5.93
CA ASN A 711 46.75 30.57 -6.69
C ASN A 711 45.63 30.45 -7.74
N SER A 712 45.02 29.27 -7.89
CA SER A 712 43.92 29.04 -8.84
C SER A 712 42.56 29.00 -8.13
N GLU A 713 41.57 29.62 -8.77
CA GLU A 713 40.15 29.56 -8.40
C GLU A 713 39.47 28.22 -8.80
N SER A 714 40.22 27.29 -9.39
CA SER A 714 39.68 26.00 -9.85
C SER A 714 39.31 25.07 -8.68
N THR A 715 38.34 24.19 -8.93
CA THR A 715 37.97 23.12 -8.01
C THR A 715 39.13 22.16 -7.79
N VAL A 716 39.43 21.87 -6.52
CA VAL A 716 40.48 20.93 -6.13
C VAL A 716 39.84 19.63 -5.64
N PHE A 717 40.30 18.50 -6.17
CA PHE A 717 39.85 17.16 -5.81
C PHE A 717 40.97 16.38 -5.13
N ILE A 718 40.78 16.05 -3.85
CA ILE A 718 41.75 15.36 -3.02
C ILE A 718 41.40 13.87 -2.95
N ARG A 719 42.28 13.02 -3.46
CA ARG A 719 42.17 11.56 -3.38
C ARG A 719 43.08 11.04 -2.28
N GLY A 720 42.59 10.14 -1.45
CA GLY A 720 43.45 9.45 -0.49
C GLY A 720 42.67 8.63 0.53
N GLU A 721 43.32 7.61 1.08
CA GLU A 721 42.74 6.74 2.09
C GLU A 721 42.24 7.51 3.32
N SER A 722 41.39 6.88 4.12
CA SER A 722 40.94 7.48 5.37
C SER A 722 42.13 7.66 6.33
N GLY A 723 42.15 8.78 7.05
CA GLY A 723 43.19 9.08 8.03
C GLY A 723 44.54 9.59 7.47
N THR A 724 44.65 9.97 6.19
CA THR A 724 45.91 10.51 5.61
C THR A 724 46.14 12.01 5.83
N GLY A 725 45.14 12.74 6.34
CA GLY A 725 45.21 14.20 6.57
C GLY A 725 44.57 15.07 5.48
N LYS A 726 43.54 14.57 4.77
CA LYS A 726 42.85 15.30 3.68
C LYS A 726 42.33 16.68 4.09
N GLU A 727 41.80 16.80 5.30
CA GLU A 727 41.31 18.08 5.85
C GLU A 727 42.44 19.09 6.08
N LEU A 728 43.60 18.65 6.58
CA LEU A 728 44.78 19.51 6.75
C LEU A 728 45.32 19.99 5.40
N LEU A 729 45.28 19.12 4.38
CA LEU A 729 45.66 19.51 3.04
C LEU A 729 44.70 20.54 2.44
N ALA A 730 43.39 20.38 2.65
CA ALA A 730 42.40 21.36 2.22
C ALA A 730 42.60 22.72 2.91
N GLN A 731 42.95 22.71 4.20
CA GLN A 731 43.33 23.92 4.94
C GLN A 731 44.58 24.57 4.35
N ALA A 732 45.64 23.81 4.07
CA ALA A 732 46.85 24.35 3.44
C ALA A 732 46.57 24.95 2.05
N VAL A 733 45.69 24.33 1.26
CA VAL A 733 45.28 24.85 -0.06
C VAL A 733 44.50 26.17 0.06
N HIS A 734 43.77 26.38 1.16
CA HIS A 734 43.05 27.62 1.44
C HIS A 734 43.96 28.72 1.99
N GLU A 735 44.81 28.41 2.98
CA GLU A 735 45.75 29.36 3.60
C GLU A 735 46.76 29.94 2.60
N ASN A 736 47.14 29.17 1.58
CA ASN A 736 48.05 29.62 0.54
C ASN A 736 47.33 30.23 -0.68
N SER A 737 46.00 30.44 -0.62
CA SER A 737 45.21 30.98 -1.73
C SER A 737 44.92 32.48 -1.60
N GLY A 738 44.44 33.10 -2.68
CA GLY A 738 43.94 34.49 -2.65
C GLY A 738 42.75 34.71 -1.71
N ARG A 739 42.08 33.63 -1.26
CA ARG A 739 40.93 33.65 -0.34
C ARG A 739 41.31 33.33 1.12
N ARG A 740 42.58 33.41 1.51
CA ARG A 740 43.05 33.02 2.86
C ARG A 740 42.41 33.79 4.02
N GLU A 741 41.97 35.02 3.78
CA GLU A 741 41.29 35.87 4.78
C GLU A 741 39.76 35.61 4.81
N SER A 742 39.23 34.86 3.84
CA SER A 742 37.81 34.54 3.70
C SER A 742 37.45 33.25 4.47
N PRO A 743 36.17 32.99 4.77
CA PRO A 743 35.81 31.79 5.54
C PRO A 743 36.15 30.47 4.82
N LEU A 744 36.69 29.52 5.58
CA LEU A 744 36.81 28.11 5.21
C LEU A 744 35.69 27.31 5.90
N VAL A 745 34.63 26.99 5.15
CA VAL A 745 33.52 26.18 5.66
C VAL A 745 33.78 24.71 5.37
N ARG A 746 33.65 23.84 6.38
CA ARG A 746 33.93 22.40 6.26
C ARG A 746 32.66 21.58 6.48
N VAL A 747 32.45 20.57 5.65
CA VAL A 747 31.30 19.65 5.74
C VAL A 747 31.77 18.23 5.49
N ASN A 748 31.43 17.32 6.39
CA ASN A 748 31.60 15.88 6.17
C ASN A 748 30.28 15.31 5.65
N CYS A 749 30.30 14.79 4.42
CA CYS A 749 29.12 14.28 3.73
C CYS A 749 28.63 12.92 4.27
N ALA A 750 29.50 12.09 4.84
CA ALA A 750 29.11 10.76 5.32
C ALA A 750 28.46 10.79 6.72
N ALA A 751 28.65 11.87 7.48
CA ALA A 751 28.13 12.01 8.84
C ALA A 751 26.63 12.34 8.90
N LEU A 752 25.99 12.66 7.76
CA LEU A 752 24.63 13.16 7.70
C LEU A 752 23.73 12.26 6.84
N SER A 753 22.45 12.15 7.20
CA SER A 753 21.46 11.52 6.32
C SER A 753 21.26 12.35 5.04
N PRO A 754 20.85 11.75 3.91
CA PRO A 754 20.75 12.46 2.63
C PRO A 754 19.94 13.76 2.68
N SER A 755 18.79 13.74 3.36
CA SER A 755 17.91 14.91 3.50
C SER A 755 18.51 15.99 4.41
N LEU A 756 19.22 15.60 5.47
CA LEU A 756 19.90 16.55 6.35
C LEU A 756 21.13 17.14 5.68
N LEU A 757 21.88 16.35 4.89
CA LEU A 757 23.01 16.83 4.12
C LEU A 757 22.58 17.89 3.10
N GLU A 758 21.49 17.63 2.39
CA GLU A 758 20.92 18.58 1.43
C GLU A 758 20.52 19.90 2.12
N SER A 759 19.86 19.80 3.27
CA SER A 759 19.47 20.94 4.10
C SER A 759 20.65 21.70 4.69
N GLU A 760 21.72 21.02 5.09
CA GLU A 760 22.95 21.66 5.57
C GLU A 760 23.66 22.38 4.40
N LEU A 761 23.87 21.72 3.27
CA LEU A 761 24.61 22.30 2.14
C LEU A 761 23.91 23.52 1.55
N PHE A 762 22.61 23.41 1.28
CA PHE A 762 21.84 24.43 0.56
C PHE A 762 20.93 25.26 1.45
N GLY A 763 20.79 24.94 2.73
CA GLY A 763 19.84 25.62 3.61
C GLY A 763 18.40 25.17 3.37
N HIS A 764 17.48 25.63 4.21
CA HIS A 764 16.06 25.33 4.05
C HIS A 764 15.18 26.49 4.48
N LYS A 765 13.95 26.50 3.96
CA LYS A 765 12.87 27.35 4.44
C LYS A 765 12.03 26.62 5.49
N LYS A 766 11.42 27.35 6.40
CA LYS A 766 10.45 26.83 7.38
C LYS A 766 9.37 26.03 6.65
N GLY A 767 9.10 24.82 7.13
CA GLY A 767 8.12 23.91 6.54
C GLY A 767 8.61 23.07 5.35
N ALA A 768 9.90 23.16 4.95
CA ALA A 768 10.45 22.37 3.85
C ALA A 768 10.41 20.84 4.09
N PHE A 769 10.49 20.41 5.35
CA PHE A 769 10.34 19.01 5.77
C PHE A 769 9.88 18.92 7.24
N THR A 770 9.52 17.72 7.70
CA THR A 770 9.11 17.48 9.10
C THR A 770 10.28 17.77 10.04
N GLY A 771 10.20 18.88 10.79
CA GLY A 771 11.26 19.37 11.68
C GLY A 771 11.89 20.71 11.25
N ALA A 772 11.55 21.23 10.08
CA ALA A 772 11.96 22.56 9.61
C ALA A 772 11.11 23.66 10.29
N HIS A 773 11.39 23.94 11.57
CA HIS A 773 10.64 24.92 12.36
C HIS A 773 10.99 26.38 12.03
N GLU A 774 12.18 26.61 11.46
CA GLU A 774 12.74 27.93 11.14
C GLU A 774 13.50 27.88 9.81
N ASP A 775 13.78 29.05 9.23
CA ASP A 775 14.67 29.16 8.07
C ASP A 775 16.12 28.92 8.51
N ARG A 776 16.89 28.17 7.71
CA ARG A 776 18.31 27.96 7.97
C ARG A 776 19.15 28.21 6.74
N ILE A 777 20.20 29.02 6.91
CA ILE A 777 21.20 29.32 5.88
C ILE A 777 22.05 28.07 5.60
N GLY A 778 22.36 27.84 4.33
CA GLY A 778 23.17 26.70 3.88
C GLY A 778 24.67 26.96 3.93
N ARG A 779 25.46 25.89 3.94
CA ARG A 779 26.94 25.96 3.96
C ARG A 779 27.52 26.65 2.73
N PHE A 780 26.89 26.56 1.56
CA PHE A 780 27.31 27.29 0.38
C PHE A 780 27.18 28.81 0.56
N GLU A 781 26.10 29.27 1.19
CA GLU A 781 25.87 30.70 1.47
C GLU A 781 26.84 31.19 2.56
N MET A 782 27.07 30.37 3.60
CA MET A 782 28.09 30.68 4.62
C MET A 782 29.51 30.78 4.05
N ALA A 783 29.78 30.09 2.94
CA ALA A 783 31.09 30.07 2.28
C ALA A 783 31.22 31.12 1.17
N HIS A 784 30.22 31.99 0.97
CA HIS A 784 30.24 33.03 -0.07
C HIS A 784 31.48 33.92 0.06
N GLY A 785 32.22 34.10 -1.04
CA GLY A 785 33.50 34.83 -1.07
C GLY A 785 34.70 34.05 -0.50
N GLY A 786 34.46 32.82 0.00
CA GLY A 786 35.45 31.98 0.67
C GLY A 786 35.65 30.63 -0.01
N THR A 787 35.94 29.60 0.80
CA THR A 787 36.20 28.23 0.35
C THR A 787 35.30 27.24 1.08
N LEU A 788 34.69 26.32 0.35
CA LEU A 788 33.91 25.21 0.90
C LEU A 788 34.67 23.90 0.73
N PHE A 789 34.89 23.19 1.83
CA PHE A 789 35.50 21.86 1.86
C PHE A 789 34.44 20.79 2.07
N LEU A 790 34.31 19.86 1.12
CA LEU A 790 33.43 18.69 1.20
C LEU A 790 34.26 17.42 1.36
N ASP A 791 34.28 16.85 2.56
CA ASP A 791 34.89 15.54 2.80
C ASP A 791 33.90 14.41 2.49
N GLU A 792 34.43 13.29 2.02
CA GLU A 792 33.67 12.08 1.65
C GLU A 792 32.58 12.33 0.60
N ILE A 793 32.93 13.12 -0.44
CA ILE A 793 32.01 13.46 -1.54
C ILE A 793 31.48 12.24 -2.31
N GLY A 794 32.10 11.06 -2.15
CA GLY A 794 31.62 9.82 -2.77
C GLY A 794 30.28 9.32 -2.21
N ASP A 795 29.88 9.75 -1.01
CA ASP A 795 28.72 9.21 -0.30
C ASP A 795 27.44 10.06 -0.43
N ILE A 796 27.46 11.11 -1.25
CA ILE A 796 26.29 11.97 -1.47
C ILE A 796 25.24 11.32 -2.37
N SER A 797 23.96 11.61 -2.10
CA SER A 797 22.84 11.09 -2.91
C SER A 797 22.82 11.66 -4.33
N LEU A 798 22.23 10.93 -5.28
CA LEU A 798 22.10 11.40 -6.68
C LEU A 798 21.37 12.74 -6.80
N ASP A 799 20.41 13.05 -5.91
CA ASP A 799 19.70 14.33 -5.93
C ASP A 799 20.61 15.48 -5.49
N THR A 800 21.35 15.28 -4.39
CA THR A 800 22.39 16.21 -3.92
C THR A 800 23.46 16.43 -4.99
N GLN A 801 23.83 15.40 -5.76
CA GLN A 801 24.78 15.51 -6.87
C GLN A 801 24.28 16.45 -7.96
N VAL A 802 22.99 16.41 -8.29
CA VAL A 802 22.38 17.31 -9.30
C VAL A 802 22.41 18.75 -8.83
N LYS A 803 22.08 19.00 -7.55
CA LYS A 803 22.11 20.36 -6.99
C LYS A 803 23.54 20.90 -6.89
N LEU A 804 24.48 20.07 -6.47
CA LEU A 804 25.90 20.41 -6.42
C LEU A 804 26.44 20.76 -7.82
N LEU A 805 26.05 19.98 -8.84
CA LEU A 805 26.40 20.26 -10.22
C LEU A 805 25.89 21.63 -10.68
N ARG A 806 24.64 21.99 -10.32
CA ARG A 806 24.08 23.31 -10.61
C ARG A 806 24.89 24.43 -9.97
N VAL A 807 25.28 24.29 -8.71
CA VAL A 807 26.10 25.30 -8.03
C VAL A 807 27.44 25.50 -8.73
N LEU A 808 28.08 24.40 -9.13
CA LEU A 808 29.37 24.43 -9.83
C LEU A 808 29.28 25.04 -11.24
N GLN A 809 28.14 24.90 -11.92
CA GLN A 809 27.95 25.40 -13.29
C GLN A 809 27.43 26.84 -13.31
N GLU A 810 26.43 27.13 -12.50
CA GLU A 810 25.65 28.37 -12.54
C GLU A 810 26.04 29.36 -11.44
N ARG A 811 26.90 28.94 -10.48
CA ARG A 811 27.23 29.72 -9.27
C ARG A 811 25.99 30.18 -8.52
N ALA A 812 24.97 29.33 -8.52
CA ALA A 812 23.67 29.61 -7.95
C ALA A 812 23.00 28.33 -7.43
N PHE A 813 22.19 28.46 -6.39
CA PHE A 813 21.36 27.36 -5.89
C PHE A 813 20.10 27.88 -5.21
N GLU A 814 19.14 26.99 -4.95
CA GLU A 814 17.92 27.29 -4.21
C GLU A 814 17.94 26.57 -2.86
N ARG A 815 17.45 27.22 -1.81
CA ARG A 815 17.25 26.58 -0.50
C ARG A 815 16.22 25.44 -0.63
N VAL A 816 16.35 24.41 0.20
CA VAL A 816 15.37 23.32 0.23
C VAL A 816 13.99 23.87 0.63
N GLY A 817 13.00 23.67 -0.23
CA GLY A 817 11.64 24.20 -0.04
C GLY A 817 11.50 25.70 -0.35
N GLY A 818 12.57 26.37 -0.79
CA GLY A 818 12.53 27.76 -1.28
C GLY A 818 12.71 27.83 -2.79
N SER A 819 12.23 28.91 -3.39
CA SER A 819 12.42 29.23 -4.82
C SER A 819 13.38 30.40 -5.05
N GLU A 820 13.97 30.92 -3.98
CA GLU A 820 14.95 32.00 -4.05
C GLU A 820 16.28 31.46 -4.57
N THR A 821 16.66 31.92 -5.77
CA THR A 821 17.97 31.65 -6.36
C THR A 821 19.02 32.49 -5.66
N ILE A 822 19.91 31.83 -4.94
CA ILE A 822 21.01 32.43 -4.20
C ILE A 822 22.28 32.28 -5.02
N HIS A 823 22.83 33.40 -5.47
CA HIS A 823 24.11 33.43 -6.16
C HIS A 823 25.26 33.37 -5.16
N VAL A 824 26.20 32.44 -5.38
CA VAL A 824 27.36 32.28 -4.53
C VAL A 824 28.66 32.12 -5.30
N ASP A 825 29.68 32.85 -4.85
CA ASP A 825 31.05 32.70 -5.34
C ASP A 825 31.89 31.92 -4.31
N VAL A 826 31.99 30.61 -4.50
CA VAL A 826 32.65 29.70 -3.56
C VAL A 826 33.69 28.87 -4.29
N ARG A 827 34.94 28.89 -3.79
CA ARG A 827 35.97 27.95 -4.22
C ARG A 827 35.71 26.60 -3.59
N LEU A 828 35.62 25.55 -4.41
CA LEU A 828 35.30 24.21 -3.91
C LEU A 828 36.56 23.35 -3.77
N ILE A 829 36.74 22.75 -2.58
CA ILE A 829 37.70 21.68 -2.34
C ILE A 829 36.91 20.44 -1.95
N THR A 830 37.11 19.33 -2.65
CA THR A 830 36.39 18.08 -2.40
C THR A 830 37.37 16.95 -2.11
N ALA A 831 36.98 16.00 -1.28
CA ALA A 831 37.83 14.88 -0.92
C ALA A 831 37.08 13.56 -0.85
N THR A 832 37.75 12.45 -1.18
CA THR A 832 37.18 11.10 -1.02
C THR A 832 38.24 10.03 -0.85
N HIS A 833 37.87 8.95 -0.16
CA HIS A 833 38.65 7.72 -0.07
C HIS A 833 38.21 6.66 -1.10
N GLN A 834 37.10 6.89 -1.79
CA GLN A 834 36.49 5.92 -2.70
C GLN A 834 36.94 6.13 -4.15
N ASN A 835 36.88 5.05 -4.94
CA ASN A 835 37.11 5.11 -6.38
C ASN A 835 35.81 5.56 -7.08
N LEU A 836 35.73 6.85 -7.43
CA LEU A 836 34.52 7.42 -8.04
C LEU A 836 34.27 6.86 -9.44
N GLU A 837 35.31 6.50 -10.19
CA GLU A 837 35.19 5.89 -11.52
C GLU A 837 34.42 4.56 -11.46
N LYS A 838 34.68 3.75 -10.43
CA LYS A 838 33.92 2.53 -10.17
C LYS A 838 32.48 2.85 -9.78
N ARG A 839 32.24 3.87 -8.96
CA ARG A 839 30.87 4.27 -8.56
C ARG A 839 30.05 4.82 -9.73
N ILE A 840 30.70 5.44 -10.72
CA ILE A 840 30.06 5.85 -11.98
C ILE A 840 29.61 4.61 -12.76
N ASN A 841 30.47 3.60 -12.91
CA ASN A 841 30.12 2.35 -13.59
C ASN A 841 28.97 1.58 -12.90
N GLU A 842 28.82 1.75 -11.58
CA GLU A 842 27.73 1.17 -10.79
C GLU A 842 26.46 2.03 -10.80
N GLY A 843 26.45 3.20 -11.46
CA GLY A 843 25.31 4.12 -11.50
C GLY A 843 25.04 4.87 -10.19
N LEU A 844 26.00 4.88 -9.26
CA LEU A 844 25.88 5.50 -7.93
C LEU A 844 26.45 6.93 -7.87
N PHE A 845 27.25 7.32 -8.86
CA PHE A 845 27.81 8.66 -8.99
C PHE A 845 27.67 9.16 -10.42
N ARG A 846 27.33 10.42 -10.62
CA ARG A 846 27.13 10.98 -11.95
C ARG A 846 28.47 11.37 -12.59
N GLU A 847 28.60 10.99 -13.86
CA GLU A 847 29.79 11.28 -14.67
C GLU A 847 29.97 12.80 -14.90
N ASP A 848 28.88 13.55 -15.12
CA ASP A 848 28.91 14.99 -15.34
C ASP A 848 29.47 15.78 -14.14
N LEU A 849 29.06 15.40 -12.92
CA LEU A 849 29.61 15.96 -11.68
C LEU A 849 31.08 15.58 -11.49
N TYR A 850 31.44 14.32 -11.76
CA TYR A 850 32.82 13.86 -11.61
C TYR A 850 33.80 14.70 -12.41
N TYR A 851 33.51 15.01 -13.69
CA TYR A 851 34.39 15.84 -14.49
C TYR A 851 34.44 17.31 -14.03
N ARG A 852 33.39 17.83 -13.39
CA ARG A 852 33.39 19.18 -12.79
C ARG A 852 34.15 19.26 -11.46
N LEU A 853 34.24 18.14 -10.74
CA LEU A 853 35.04 18.04 -9.51
C LEU A 853 36.51 17.76 -9.81
N ASN A 854 36.78 16.82 -10.71
CA ASN A 854 38.13 16.34 -11.05
C ASN A 854 38.86 17.28 -12.03
N VAL A 855 38.90 18.58 -11.74
CA VAL A 855 39.62 19.59 -12.54
C VAL A 855 41.11 19.55 -12.19
N ILE A 856 41.42 19.66 -10.89
CA ILE A 856 42.78 19.53 -10.38
C ILE A 856 42.78 18.45 -9.29
N SER A 857 43.42 17.31 -9.57
CA SER A 857 43.47 16.18 -8.65
C SER A 857 44.78 16.17 -7.87
N ILE A 858 44.70 16.05 -6.53
CA ILE A 858 45.84 15.87 -5.64
C ILE A 858 45.67 14.53 -4.94
N THR A 859 46.62 13.62 -5.13
CA THR A 859 46.61 12.31 -4.46
C THR A 859 47.50 12.35 -3.24
N LEU A 860 46.90 12.13 -2.06
CA LEU A 860 47.62 12.01 -0.79
C LEU A 860 48.11 10.57 -0.59
N PRO A 861 49.43 10.37 -0.45
CA PRO A 861 49.99 9.04 -0.23
C PRO A 861 49.61 8.50 1.16
N PRO A 862 49.30 7.21 1.27
CA PRO A 862 49.14 6.54 2.55
C PRO A 862 50.46 6.50 3.33
N LEU A 863 50.39 6.37 4.66
CA LEU A 863 51.55 6.44 5.56
C LEU A 863 52.61 5.37 5.23
N ARG A 864 52.19 4.20 4.76
CA ARG A 864 53.09 3.11 4.31
C ARG A 864 53.98 3.46 3.11
N GLU A 865 53.61 4.47 2.32
CA GLU A 865 54.38 5.00 1.17
C GLU A 865 55.29 6.16 1.56
N ARG A 866 55.16 6.69 2.79
CA ARG A 866 55.98 7.77 3.35
C ARG A 866 56.52 7.41 4.74
N ARG A 867 57.19 6.25 4.83
CA ARG A 867 57.68 5.70 6.10
C ARG A 867 58.68 6.61 6.81
N GLU A 868 59.46 7.36 6.06
CA GLU A 868 60.42 8.36 6.56
C GLU A 868 59.76 9.44 7.43
N ASP A 869 58.45 9.69 7.24
CA ASP A 869 57.70 10.68 8.02
C ASP A 869 57.17 10.11 9.35
N ILE A 870 57.21 8.78 9.56
CA ILE A 870 56.62 8.12 10.74
C ILE A 870 57.31 8.56 12.01
N PHE A 871 58.65 8.63 12.02
CA PHE A 871 59.41 9.08 13.20
C PHE A 871 59.02 10.50 13.61
N GLU A 872 59.03 11.44 12.66
CA GLU A 872 58.68 12.85 12.90
C GLU A 872 57.23 12.99 13.42
N LEU A 873 56.29 12.25 12.81
CA LEU A 873 54.88 12.24 13.22
C LEU A 873 54.69 11.62 14.61
N ALA A 874 55.32 10.48 14.89
CA ALA A 874 55.23 9.81 16.17
C ALA A 874 55.76 10.69 17.31
N PHE A 875 56.89 11.35 17.09
CA PHE A 875 57.47 12.28 18.04
C PHE A 875 56.58 13.51 18.26
N TYR A 876 55.99 14.05 17.20
CA TYR A 876 55.02 15.14 17.31
C TYR A 876 53.80 14.77 18.18
N PHE A 877 53.21 13.59 17.95
CA PHE A 877 52.07 13.11 18.76
C PHE A 877 52.47 12.80 20.20
N LEU A 878 53.68 12.29 20.44
CA LEU A 878 54.22 12.07 21.78
C LEU A 878 54.28 13.38 22.55
N GLN A 879 54.94 14.40 22.00
CA GLN A 879 55.09 15.70 22.67
C GLN A 879 53.73 16.33 22.96
N ARG A 880 52.84 16.33 21.97
CA ARG A 880 51.48 16.89 22.09
C ARG A 880 50.67 16.19 23.17
N THR A 881 50.75 14.86 23.24
CA THR A 881 49.98 14.05 24.19
C THR A 881 50.57 14.10 25.60
N ALA A 882 51.90 13.99 25.72
CA ALA A 882 52.61 14.09 26.98
C ALA A 882 52.34 15.44 27.67
N HIS A 883 52.38 16.53 26.90
CA HIS A 883 52.05 17.87 27.40
C HIS A 883 50.58 17.97 27.85
N ARG A 884 49.64 17.43 27.07
CA ARG A 884 48.20 17.45 27.40
C ARG A 884 47.86 16.65 28.66
N ILE A 885 48.53 15.51 28.89
CA ILE A 885 48.29 14.61 30.02
C ILE A 885 49.13 14.99 31.26
N GLY A 886 50.14 15.84 31.10
CA GLY A 886 51.04 16.24 32.18
C GLY A 886 52.10 15.19 32.55
N LYS A 887 52.38 14.22 31.67
CA LYS A 887 53.45 13.22 31.85
C LYS A 887 54.76 13.72 31.24
N ARG A 888 55.89 13.40 31.88
CA ARG A 888 57.26 13.76 31.42
C ARG A 888 57.86 12.70 30.51
N ILE A 889 57.13 12.29 29.48
CA ILE A 889 57.64 11.34 28.49
C ILE A 889 58.32 12.14 27.38
N THR A 890 59.61 11.88 27.15
CA THR A 890 60.44 12.70 26.26
C THR A 890 60.98 11.94 25.05
N HIS A 891 61.04 10.60 25.11
CA HIS A 891 61.66 9.77 24.08
C HIS A 891 60.82 8.51 23.76
N ILE A 892 61.03 7.95 22.57
CA ILE A 892 60.56 6.63 22.15
C ILE A 892 61.80 5.75 22.00
N ASP A 893 61.75 4.54 22.55
CA ASP A 893 62.82 3.56 22.41
C ASP A 893 63.10 3.24 20.92
N PRO A 894 64.37 3.12 20.50
CA PRO A 894 64.73 2.78 19.12
C PRO A 894 64.04 1.52 18.57
N ASP A 895 63.87 0.48 19.40
CA ASP A 895 63.22 -0.76 18.98
C ASP A 895 61.72 -0.54 18.74
N ALA A 896 61.10 0.33 19.54
CA ALA A 896 59.70 0.72 19.35
C ALA A 896 59.52 1.55 18.06
N ILE A 897 60.47 2.43 17.72
CA ILE A 897 60.46 3.18 16.45
C ILE A 897 60.55 2.24 15.25
N GLU A 898 61.45 1.24 15.28
CA GLU A 898 61.61 0.27 14.19
C GLU A 898 60.31 -0.51 13.91
N VAL A 899 59.58 -0.88 14.96
CA VAL A 899 58.25 -1.52 14.84
C VAL A 899 57.22 -0.57 14.20
N LEU A 900 57.20 0.70 14.64
CA LEU A 900 56.31 1.71 14.08
C LEU A 900 56.60 1.96 12.58
N GLU A 901 57.86 2.02 12.17
CA GLU A 901 58.23 2.26 10.76
C GLU A 901 57.90 1.08 9.82
N ARG A 902 57.91 -0.15 10.34
CA ARG A 902 57.62 -1.37 9.56
C ARG A 902 56.13 -1.68 9.43
N ALA A 903 55.29 -1.10 10.28
CA ALA A 903 53.86 -1.37 10.28
C ALA A 903 53.15 -0.89 8.99
N HIS A 904 52.05 -1.56 8.64
CA HIS A 904 51.31 -1.30 7.39
C HIS A 904 50.37 -0.07 7.46
N TRP A 905 50.02 0.37 8.68
CA TRP A 905 49.19 1.54 8.98
C TRP A 905 47.89 1.65 8.15
N PRO A 906 46.97 0.67 8.20
CA PRO A 906 45.69 0.75 7.49
C PRO A 906 44.83 1.97 7.87
N GLY A 907 44.96 2.50 9.10
CA GLY A 907 44.28 3.73 9.54
C GLY A 907 45.15 4.98 9.41
N ASN A 908 46.29 4.90 8.72
CA ASN A 908 47.22 5.99 8.44
C ASN A 908 47.57 6.82 9.70
N ILE A 909 47.55 8.15 9.61
CA ILE A 909 47.95 9.05 10.70
C ILE A 909 47.01 8.91 11.91
N ARG A 910 45.69 8.72 11.70
CA ARG A 910 44.74 8.53 12.81
C ARG A 910 45.08 7.31 13.66
N GLN A 911 45.53 6.22 13.02
CA GLN A 911 45.96 5.03 13.75
C GLN A 911 47.28 5.28 14.49
N LEU A 912 48.25 5.96 13.86
CA LEU A 912 49.52 6.31 14.52
C LEU A 912 49.28 7.20 15.74
N GLU A 913 48.45 8.25 15.62
CA GLU A 913 48.08 9.13 16.73
C GLU A 913 47.48 8.35 17.90
N ASN A 914 46.50 7.47 17.63
CA ASN A 914 45.87 6.62 18.66
C ASN A 914 46.87 5.66 19.33
N VAL A 915 47.81 5.11 18.56
CA VAL A 915 48.84 4.18 19.08
C VAL A 915 49.78 4.91 20.02
N ILE A 916 50.27 6.10 19.62
CA ILE A 916 51.16 6.91 20.45
C ILE A 916 50.42 7.45 21.67
N GLU A 917 49.17 7.88 21.52
CA GLU A 917 48.35 8.34 22.65
C GLU A 917 48.17 7.23 23.69
N ARG A 918 47.81 6.02 23.25
CA ARG A 918 47.71 4.85 24.12
C ARG A 918 49.05 4.54 24.80
N ALA A 919 50.16 4.59 24.07
CA ALA A 919 51.47 4.32 24.62
C ALA A 919 51.88 5.35 25.69
N VAL A 920 51.60 6.64 25.49
CA VAL A 920 51.82 7.69 26.50
C VAL A 920 50.97 7.47 27.76
N VAL A 921 49.72 7.02 27.60
CA VAL A 921 48.83 6.72 28.73
C VAL A 921 49.33 5.52 29.53
N LEU A 922 49.78 4.45 28.86
CA LEU A 922 50.21 3.20 29.49
C LEU A 922 51.64 3.22 30.02
N ALA A 923 52.52 4.05 29.45
CA ALA A 923 53.90 4.14 29.88
C ALA A 923 53.99 4.54 31.36
N GLU A 924 54.65 3.68 32.13
CA GLU A 924 54.97 3.88 33.55
C GLU A 924 56.30 4.66 33.71
N GLU A 925 57.15 4.63 32.70
CA GLU A 925 58.47 5.28 32.65
C GLU A 925 58.47 6.57 31.80
N GLU A 926 59.57 7.32 31.81
CA GLU A 926 59.75 8.55 31.00
C GLU A 926 60.07 8.28 29.50
N VAL A 927 60.04 7.01 29.08
CA VAL A 927 60.32 6.53 27.72
C VAL A 927 59.23 5.57 27.27
N ILE A 928 58.77 5.68 26.02
CA ILE A 928 57.88 4.69 25.42
C ILE A 928 58.69 3.48 24.95
N THR A 929 58.43 2.32 25.52
CA THR A 929 59.10 1.05 25.17
C THR A 929 58.20 0.15 24.32
N LEU A 930 58.74 -0.98 23.83
CA LEU A 930 57.97 -1.98 23.09
C LEU A 930 56.74 -2.50 23.85
N LYS A 931 56.79 -2.57 25.18
CA LYS A 931 55.70 -3.09 26.01
C LYS A 931 54.47 -2.19 26.01
N ASP A 932 54.67 -0.90 25.75
CA ASP A 932 53.62 0.12 25.76
C ASP A 932 52.86 0.18 24.43
N LEU A 933 53.41 -0.44 23.37
CA LEU A 933 52.76 -0.54 22.07
C LEU A 933 51.70 -1.66 22.05
N PRO A 934 50.64 -1.52 21.24
CA PRO A 934 49.66 -2.58 21.03
C PRO A 934 50.29 -3.90 20.54
N ALA A 935 49.86 -5.02 21.13
CA ALA A 935 50.30 -6.37 20.73
C ALA A 935 50.15 -6.63 19.21
N ASP A 936 49.12 -6.08 18.58
CA ASP A 936 48.87 -6.22 17.13
C ASP A 936 50.00 -5.68 16.25
N LEU A 937 50.75 -4.66 16.73
CA LEU A 937 51.91 -4.10 16.03
C LEU A 937 53.18 -4.92 16.30
N ILE A 938 53.28 -5.51 17.48
CA ILE A 938 54.42 -6.32 17.93
C ILE A 938 54.40 -7.71 17.27
N GLU A 939 53.21 -8.30 17.08
CA GLU A 939 53.07 -9.69 16.63
C GLU A 939 53.22 -9.89 15.12
N GLY A 940 53.11 -8.84 14.28
CA GLY A 940 53.59 -8.77 12.89
C GLY A 940 53.23 -9.89 11.87
N LYS A 941 52.51 -10.95 12.26
CA LYS A 941 52.18 -12.12 11.44
C LYS A 941 50.83 -12.71 11.86
N LYS A 942 49.86 -12.57 10.93
CA LYS A 942 48.56 -13.27 10.86
C LYS A 942 47.51 -12.88 11.92
N ARG A 943 46.60 -11.97 11.54
CA ARG A 943 45.13 -12.13 11.65
C ARG A 943 44.42 -10.93 10.99
N LEU A 944 43.62 -11.20 9.96
CA LEU A 944 42.66 -10.23 9.40
C LEU A 944 41.45 -10.15 10.36
N PRO A 945 40.88 -8.96 10.63
CA PRO A 945 39.75 -8.82 11.54
C PRO A 945 38.44 -9.29 10.90
N THR A 946 37.70 -10.05 11.69
CA THR A 946 36.36 -10.60 11.49
C THR A 946 35.34 -9.50 11.17
N ARG A 947 34.74 -9.53 9.97
CA ARG A 947 33.45 -8.88 9.72
C ARG A 947 32.35 -9.73 10.35
N VAL A 948 31.61 -9.14 11.28
CA VAL A 948 30.32 -9.66 11.75
C VAL A 948 29.36 -9.66 10.56
N ILE A 949 29.05 -10.85 10.05
CA ILE A 949 28.00 -11.07 9.06
C ILE A 949 26.72 -11.36 9.84
N GLU A 950 25.73 -10.46 9.76
CA GLU A 950 24.35 -10.77 10.12
C GLU A 950 23.84 -11.88 9.20
N THR A 951 23.58 -13.05 9.77
CA THR A 951 23.00 -14.21 9.08
C THR A 951 21.50 -14.02 8.90
N LYS A 952 21.05 -13.85 7.66
CA LYS A 952 19.68 -14.20 7.25
C LYS A 952 19.69 -15.61 6.64
N PRO A 953 18.74 -16.50 7.00
CA PRO A 953 18.73 -17.85 6.49
C PRO A 953 18.19 -17.87 5.06
N VAL A 954 18.92 -18.51 4.16
CA VAL A 954 18.47 -18.87 2.81
C VAL A 954 18.11 -20.35 2.83
N VAL A 955 16.83 -20.66 2.67
CA VAL A 955 16.37 -21.98 2.28
C VAL A 955 16.26 -22.00 0.76
N SER A 956 17.01 -22.91 0.15
CA SER A 956 17.03 -23.23 -1.28
C SER A 956 15.67 -23.66 -1.80
N GLU A 957 15.32 -23.28 -3.03
CA GLU A 957 14.84 -24.25 -4.03
C GLU A 957 14.74 -23.71 -5.48
N THR A 958 15.29 -24.54 -6.37
CA THR A 958 14.85 -24.82 -7.75
C THR A 958 15.25 -23.91 -8.92
N THR A 959 16.30 -24.37 -9.58
CA THR A 959 16.65 -24.26 -11.01
C THR A 959 15.47 -24.13 -11.99
N ARG A 960 15.50 -23.09 -12.83
CA ARG A 960 14.97 -23.15 -14.21
C ARG A 960 15.94 -22.46 -15.18
N ARG A 961 16.53 -23.28 -16.04
CA ARG A 961 17.34 -22.88 -17.19
C ARG A 961 16.44 -22.21 -18.23
N LEU A 962 16.89 -21.09 -18.80
CA LEU A 962 16.37 -20.54 -20.05
C LEU A 962 17.49 -20.66 -21.11
N PRO A 963 17.21 -21.14 -22.33
CA PRO A 963 18.19 -21.21 -23.41
C PRO A 963 18.37 -19.82 -24.04
N LEU A 964 19.61 -19.33 -24.08
CA LEU A 964 20.02 -18.17 -24.86
C LEU A 964 20.46 -18.67 -26.24
N SER A 965 19.52 -18.84 -27.17
CA SER A 965 19.83 -19.11 -28.59
C SER A 965 19.81 -17.86 -29.48
N ASP A 966 19.36 -16.69 -29.00
CA ASP A 966 19.19 -15.51 -29.86
C ASP A 966 19.77 -14.23 -29.24
N VAL A 967 21.08 -14.17 -29.06
CA VAL A 967 21.77 -12.89 -28.83
C VAL A 967 22.88 -12.74 -29.86
N GLU A 968 22.61 -11.90 -30.86
CA GLU A 968 23.58 -11.45 -31.86
C GLU A 968 24.78 -10.77 -31.19
N VAL A 969 25.97 -11.14 -31.64
CA VAL A 969 27.24 -10.55 -31.22
C VAL A 969 27.48 -9.27 -32.01
N ILE A 970 27.46 -8.13 -31.33
CA ILE A 970 27.91 -6.85 -31.91
C ILE A 970 29.43 -6.78 -31.78
N THR A 971 30.13 -6.80 -32.92
CA THR A 971 31.57 -6.56 -33.05
C THR A 971 31.88 -5.07 -32.97
N PHE A 972 32.85 -4.68 -32.14
CA PHE A 972 33.37 -3.31 -32.07
C PHE A 972 34.51 -3.12 -33.10
N PRO A 973 34.56 -2.01 -33.85
CA PRO A 973 35.66 -1.71 -34.76
C PRO A 973 36.87 -1.14 -34.00
N GLY A 974 38.06 -1.72 -34.17
CA GLY A 974 39.32 -1.09 -33.73
C GLY A 974 40.36 -1.97 -33.05
N SER A 975 40.70 -3.15 -33.59
CA SER A 975 41.93 -3.86 -33.22
C SER A 975 42.54 -4.51 -34.45
N GLN A 976 43.69 -4.00 -34.87
CA GLN A 976 44.47 -4.51 -36.01
C GLN A 976 44.99 -5.92 -35.70
N ASN A 977 44.74 -6.85 -36.61
CA ASN A 977 45.32 -8.20 -36.65
C ASN A 977 46.85 -8.08 -36.83
N GLN A 978 47.63 -8.59 -35.87
CA GLN A 978 49.08 -8.77 -35.99
C GLN A 978 49.51 -10.23 -35.78
N LEU A 979 48.63 -11.19 -36.05
CA LEU A 979 48.95 -12.62 -35.99
C LEU A 979 48.55 -13.30 -37.29
N ASP A 980 49.52 -13.99 -37.90
CA ASP A 980 49.47 -14.64 -39.22
C ASP A 980 48.17 -15.43 -39.44
N ASP A 981 47.45 -15.15 -40.53
CA ASP A 981 46.11 -15.70 -40.77
C ASP A 981 46.11 -17.20 -41.12
N ASN A 982 47.28 -17.80 -41.38
CA ASN A 982 47.44 -19.21 -41.73
C ASN A 982 47.55 -20.17 -40.52
N LEU A 983 47.54 -19.67 -39.27
CA LEU A 983 47.62 -20.51 -38.07
C LEU A 983 46.25 -21.02 -37.62
N SER A 984 46.18 -22.28 -37.20
CA SER A 984 44.94 -22.86 -36.67
C SER A 984 44.54 -22.21 -35.33
N GLU A 985 43.24 -22.13 -35.05
CA GLU A 985 42.72 -21.50 -33.83
C GLU A 985 43.39 -21.95 -32.51
N PRO A 986 43.65 -23.25 -32.24
CA PRO A 986 44.35 -23.66 -31.03
C PRO A 986 45.82 -23.20 -30.97
N GLU A 987 46.48 -23.03 -32.12
CA GLU A 987 47.86 -22.52 -32.19
C GLU A 987 47.91 -21.03 -31.87
N LYS A 988 46.96 -20.24 -32.38
CA LYS A 988 46.83 -18.81 -32.03
C LYS A 988 46.62 -18.61 -30.52
N LEU A 989 45.81 -19.47 -29.89
CA LEU A 989 45.60 -19.44 -28.43
C LEU A 989 46.88 -19.79 -27.65
N ARG A 990 47.63 -20.81 -28.07
CA ARG A 990 48.91 -21.19 -27.45
C ARG A 990 49.98 -20.12 -27.62
N MET A 991 50.10 -19.56 -28.81
CA MET A 991 51.08 -18.52 -29.12
C MET A 991 50.82 -17.27 -28.27
N ALA A 992 49.58 -16.78 -28.24
CA ALA A 992 49.19 -15.64 -27.39
C ALA A 992 49.42 -15.92 -25.90
N LEU A 993 49.22 -17.17 -25.44
CA LEU A 993 49.50 -17.55 -24.06
C LEU A 993 51.02 -17.54 -23.77
N SER A 994 51.83 -18.01 -24.72
CA SER A 994 53.28 -18.08 -24.59
C SER A 994 53.93 -16.70 -24.63
N GLU A 995 53.52 -15.81 -25.53
CA GLU A 995 54.01 -14.42 -25.61
C GLU A 995 53.64 -13.62 -24.36
N CYS A 996 52.46 -13.90 -23.79
CA CYS A 996 52.02 -13.29 -22.53
C CYS A 996 52.54 -14.03 -21.28
N ARG A 997 53.55 -14.91 -21.40
CA ARG A 997 54.16 -15.67 -20.29
C ARG A 997 53.15 -16.37 -19.38
N GLY A 998 52.10 -16.97 -19.94
CA GLY A 998 51.04 -17.65 -19.21
C GLY A 998 49.92 -16.74 -18.67
N ASN A 999 49.98 -15.43 -18.91
CA ASN A 999 48.93 -14.50 -18.48
C ASN A 999 47.73 -14.52 -19.44
N LYS A 1000 46.77 -15.38 -19.12
CA LYS A 1000 45.53 -15.61 -19.88
C LYS A 1000 44.68 -14.34 -20.10
N ALA A 1001 44.79 -13.33 -19.24
CA ALA A 1001 44.03 -12.09 -19.40
C ALA A 1001 44.66 -11.14 -20.43
N GLN A 1002 46.00 -11.08 -20.48
CA GLN A 1002 46.72 -10.35 -21.53
C GLN A 1002 46.59 -11.07 -22.87
N ALA A 1003 46.71 -12.40 -22.89
CA ALA A 1003 46.54 -13.20 -24.12
C ALA A 1003 45.13 -13.02 -24.75
N ALA A 1004 44.08 -12.95 -23.92
CA ALA A 1004 42.72 -12.66 -24.38
C ALA A 1004 42.60 -11.27 -25.00
N ARG A 1005 43.22 -10.24 -24.39
CA ARG A 1005 43.26 -8.88 -24.94
C ARG A 1005 44.04 -8.81 -26.24
N MET A 1006 45.15 -9.53 -26.33
CA MET A 1006 45.99 -9.61 -27.53
C MET A 1006 45.22 -10.21 -28.72
N LEU A 1007 44.37 -11.21 -28.47
CA LEU A 1007 43.49 -11.78 -29.50
C LEU A 1007 42.16 -11.02 -29.67
N GLY A 1008 42.02 -9.83 -29.07
CA GLY A 1008 40.82 -9.00 -29.22
C GLY A 1008 39.53 -9.65 -28.70
N MET A 1009 39.62 -10.61 -27.78
CA MET A 1009 38.47 -11.38 -27.33
C MET A 1009 38.24 -11.30 -25.81
N PRO A 1010 36.99 -11.41 -25.33
CA PRO A 1010 36.71 -11.39 -23.90
C PRO A 1010 37.43 -12.50 -23.15
N ARG A 1011 37.90 -12.20 -21.93
CA ARG A 1011 38.63 -13.17 -21.07
C ARG A 1011 37.84 -14.47 -20.84
N SER A 1012 36.52 -14.38 -20.65
CA SER A 1012 35.64 -15.53 -20.49
C SER A 1012 35.65 -16.44 -21.73
N THR A 1013 35.63 -15.84 -22.92
CA THR A 1013 35.66 -16.55 -24.20
C THR A 1013 37.01 -17.22 -24.44
N TYR A 1014 38.12 -16.52 -24.15
CA TYR A 1014 39.47 -17.11 -24.25
C TYR A 1014 39.65 -18.30 -23.29
N PHE A 1015 39.19 -18.18 -22.04
CA PHE A 1015 39.20 -19.29 -21.06
C PHE A 1015 38.35 -20.48 -21.50
N SER A 1016 37.16 -20.21 -22.05
CA SER A 1016 36.28 -21.26 -22.59
C SER A 1016 36.95 -21.99 -23.75
N LYS A 1017 37.62 -21.27 -24.66
CA LYS A 1017 38.35 -21.88 -25.78
C LYS A 1017 39.60 -22.65 -25.34
N LEU A 1018 40.39 -22.14 -24.39
CA LEU A 1018 41.50 -22.89 -23.80
C LEU A 1018 41.03 -24.21 -23.18
N LYS A 1019 39.90 -24.18 -22.46
CA LYS A 1019 39.29 -25.39 -21.87
C LYS A 1019 38.73 -26.34 -22.93
N LYS A 1020 38.11 -25.81 -23.99
CA LYS A 1020 37.61 -26.59 -25.13
C LYS A 1020 38.73 -27.33 -25.88
N TYR A 1021 39.88 -26.69 -26.06
CA TYR A 1021 41.04 -27.26 -26.77
C TYR A 1021 42.07 -27.93 -25.85
N GLY A 1022 41.80 -28.03 -24.54
CA GLY A 1022 42.69 -28.69 -23.58
C GLY A 1022 44.05 -28.03 -23.40
N ILE A 1023 44.14 -26.71 -23.56
CA ILE A 1023 45.39 -25.94 -23.45
C ILE A 1023 45.49 -25.37 -22.01
N SER A 1024 46.47 -25.85 -21.24
CA SER A 1024 46.66 -25.52 -19.82
C SER A 1024 47.49 -24.26 -19.58
#